data_AF-A0AAV8UXB0-F1
#
_entry.id   AF-A0AAV8UXB0-F1
#
_cell.length_a   1.000
_cell.length_b   1.000
_cell.length_c   1.000
_cell.angle_alpha   90.00
_cell.angle_beta   90.00
_cell.angle_gamma   90.00
#
_symmetry.space_group_name_H-M   'P 1'
#
loop_
_entity.id
_entity.type
_entity.pdbx_description
1 polymer ?
#
loop_
_entity_poly.entity_id
_entity_poly.type
_entity_poly.pdbx_seq_one_letter_code
_entity_poly.pdbx_strand_id
1 'polypeptide(L)'
;METDTDGTLGSELSSAVNSMDRVEGDREFVEDSKALDRLKDDVAFWKSKSEELEDEVSRLRVMLDGERKLRADSKRKKVVVVPVEHVRHTVRELLPSDLRACPEVAIDALMKGFTTRKDLSDLGDVCSHINQSRSYQIIESFFRVVVEVLDTKKEHLKQRDAQLSPEWYKEPWYVLQYNGNLRKSASFFDSLMDYLEKLGFRNLLLHSRTALPADEIPHGVGDDYSEFVEKASRRGFRVATEAVLSETSVDHSWFRTAVNGSQRYADYYVQVNGREKINEFVRDGDVVCTYRDPDGLVQQLVCSHPGIDRTHGIWVAIQGKTYQFFRDSYPDRVKLNLRNPLLLEEIFRLLGEEFSAGTLGKRFSKVDKWLLHRSSPVDGVGDESHALVALFKSLIRHLCPIGIVLPDAAKAEDLLASFAGMRTTIARNQCSSEGDLVGAHGLRGALFHMILMENIAPFWRVLSKMPQLPPGASWTNFLEHNEAYDMFLHPIGVRERILESFPSKQLQIRKQSHQYAGRLMDCLDKNQRRLAGAIFCLYVTPGAPSIFSGLELGKSSGTQYAQEQKVLRCELLRSSGFMADEEDCYEIRDLHRAPLTEEDIQQADFAHSSVIQLIQRLNQLSMKCSALSSNQAYPIETTQLQVVCLIRADKESVVLCLANVSCQPRSCKIPKWQINRYTDSPNTSQGLVHDLLTNDYLSLELEDGIYNLTLSPHQCLVLDMRGRGGDSSEGPLI
;
A
#
# COMPACT_ATOMS: atom_id res chain seq x y z
N MET A 1 -24.53 -10.72 -63.38
CA MET A 1 -24.98 -9.33 -63.51
C MET A 1 -23.75 -8.47 -63.20
N GLU A 2 -22.76 -8.40 -64.10
CA GLU A 2 -22.71 -7.53 -65.32
C GLU A 2 -23.07 -6.07 -64.94
N THR A 3 -22.25 -5.02 -65.13
CA THR A 3 -21.22 -4.66 -66.14
C THR A 3 -20.26 -3.61 -65.54
N ASP A 4 -18.92 -3.66 -65.64
CA ASP A 4 -18.00 -3.39 -66.77
C ASP A 4 -17.79 -1.92 -67.21
N THR A 5 -16.52 -1.46 -67.11
CA THR A 5 -15.66 -0.78 -68.12
C THR A 5 -14.39 -0.25 -67.41
N ASP A 6 -13.24 -0.93 -67.49
CA ASP A 6 -12.13 -0.79 -68.46
C ASP A 6 -11.44 0.61 -68.47
N GLY A 7 -10.11 0.75 -68.50
CA GLY A 7 -9.12 -0.21 -69.00
C GLY A 7 -7.68 -0.04 -68.51
N THR A 8 -6.98 -1.15 -68.69
CA THR A 8 -5.55 -1.45 -68.60
C THR A 8 -4.64 -0.50 -69.41
N LEU A 9 -3.38 -0.37 -69.01
CA LEU A 9 -2.24 -0.95 -69.75
C LEU A 9 -0.91 -0.65 -69.03
N GLY A 10 -0.23 -1.73 -68.62
CA GLY A 10 1.20 -1.69 -68.41
C GLY A 10 1.91 -1.70 -69.75
N SER A 11 2.71 -0.68 -70.01
CA SER A 11 3.91 -0.75 -70.86
C SER A 11 4.54 0.63 -70.92
N GLU A 12 5.51 0.89 -70.05
CA GLU A 12 6.68 1.73 -70.35
C GLU A 12 7.73 1.62 -69.22
N LEU A 13 7.98 0.37 -68.81
CA LEU A 13 9.24 -0.04 -68.19
C LEU A 13 10.14 -0.56 -69.33
N SER A 14 10.79 0.33 -70.08
CA SER A 14 12.00 0.03 -70.87
C SER A 14 12.50 1.27 -71.63
N SER A 15 13.16 2.19 -70.92
CA SER A 15 14.08 3.21 -71.46
C SER A 15 14.34 4.21 -70.32
N ALA A 16 15.45 4.24 -69.59
CA ALA A 16 16.82 4.11 -70.04
C ALA A 16 17.70 3.53 -68.94
N VAL A 17 18.30 2.38 -69.22
CA VAL A 17 19.63 2.04 -68.72
C VAL A 17 20.59 2.64 -69.72
N ASN A 18 21.39 3.64 -69.31
CA ASN A 18 22.78 3.90 -69.74
C ASN A 18 23.21 5.34 -69.43
N SER A 19 23.82 5.54 -68.26
CA SER A 19 25.08 6.30 -68.07
C SER A 19 25.26 6.61 -66.57
N MET A 20 25.74 5.63 -65.81
CA MET A 20 26.39 5.91 -64.53
C MET A 20 27.85 5.49 -64.68
N ASP A 21 28.65 6.45 -65.13
CA ASP A 21 30.04 6.52 -64.72
C ASP A 21 30.11 6.76 -63.21
N ARG A 22 31.20 6.25 -62.64
CA ARG A 22 31.67 6.36 -61.26
C ARG A 22 31.32 7.68 -60.58
N VAL A 23 31.04 7.65 -59.28
CA VAL A 23 31.82 8.31 -58.21
C VAL A 23 31.12 8.12 -56.85
N GLU A 24 31.96 8.02 -55.82
CA GLU A 24 31.70 7.92 -54.39
C GLU A 24 30.88 9.10 -53.82
N GLY A 25 30.17 8.86 -52.71
CA GLY A 25 29.79 9.91 -51.76
C GLY A 25 28.31 10.35 -51.79
N ASP A 26 27.87 10.80 -50.61
CA ASP A 26 26.63 11.51 -50.27
C ASP A 26 25.32 10.71 -50.06
N ARG A 27 24.99 10.54 -48.77
CA ARG A 27 23.62 10.27 -48.31
C ARG A 27 22.83 11.58 -48.36
N GLU A 28 22.05 11.79 -49.41
CA GLU A 28 21.01 12.84 -49.41
C GLU A 28 19.82 12.40 -48.56
N PHE A 29 19.54 13.15 -47.50
CA PHE A 29 18.25 13.14 -46.81
C PHE A 29 17.24 13.92 -47.64
N VAL A 30 16.23 13.26 -48.17
CA VAL A 30 15.11 13.92 -48.87
C VAL A 30 13.92 13.99 -47.91
N GLU A 31 13.62 15.18 -47.39
CA GLU A 31 12.33 15.47 -46.77
C GLU A 31 11.24 15.41 -47.86
N ASP A 32 10.38 14.40 -47.81
CA ASP A 32 9.29 14.24 -48.78
C ASP A 32 8.11 15.15 -48.39
N SER A 33 8.00 16.33 -49.02
CA SER A 33 6.92 17.29 -48.74
C SER A 33 5.52 16.72 -49.00
N LYS A 34 5.39 15.70 -49.86
CA LYS A 34 4.10 15.04 -50.14
C LYS A 34 3.66 14.10 -49.02
N ALA A 35 4.59 13.54 -48.24
CA ALA A 35 4.26 12.81 -47.03
C ALA A 35 3.74 13.77 -45.94
N LEU A 36 4.29 14.99 -45.89
CA LEU A 36 3.89 16.03 -44.95
C LEU A 36 2.47 16.56 -45.21
N ASP A 37 2.10 16.76 -46.49
CA ASP A 37 0.76 17.22 -46.85
C ASP A 37 -0.30 16.13 -46.59
N ARG A 38 0.01 14.86 -46.84
CA ARG A 38 -0.86 13.73 -46.46
C ARG A 38 -1.10 13.66 -44.95
N LEU A 39 -0.06 13.86 -44.15
CA LEU A 39 -0.17 13.91 -42.69
C LEU A 39 -1.06 15.07 -42.21
N LYS A 40 -1.02 16.24 -42.87
CA LYS A 40 -1.90 17.38 -42.54
C LYS A 40 -3.36 17.09 -42.89
N ASP A 41 -3.60 16.47 -44.04
CA ASP A 41 -4.94 16.06 -44.47
C ASP A 41 -5.49 14.94 -43.56
N ASP A 42 -4.65 13.99 -43.16
CA ASP A 42 -4.99 12.95 -42.18
C ASP A 42 -5.29 13.57 -40.80
N VAL A 43 -4.53 14.58 -40.36
CA VAL A 43 -4.82 15.30 -39.11
C VAL A 43 -6.16 16.02 -39.16
N ALA A 44 -6.49 16.67 -40.28
CA ALA A 44 -7.79 17.33 -40.46
C ALA A 44 -8.94 16.31 -40.49
N PHE A 45 -8.73 15.15 -41.11
CA PHE A 45 -9.68 14.04 -41.15
C PHE A 45 -9.91 13.45 -39.74
N TRP A 46 -8.86 13.13 -38.99
CA TRP A 46 -8.97 12.52 -37.66
C TRP A 46 -9.46 13.50 -36.58
N LYS A 47 -9.22 14.82 -36.72
CA LYS A 47 -9.86 15.85 -35.89
C LYS A 47 -11.39 15.79 -35.96
N SER A 48 -11.96 15.26 -37.05
CA SER A 48 -13.42 15.06 -37.19
C SER A 48 -13.93 13.75 -36.55
N LYS A 49 -13.03 12.86 -36.10
CA LYS A 49 -13.32 11.50 -35.61
C LYS A 49 -12.64 11.19 -34.26
N SER A 50 -12.90 12.04 -33.27
CA SER A 50 -12.34 12.02 -31.89
C SER A 50 -12.16 10.64 -31.21
N GLU A 51 -13.04 9.67 -31.47
CA GLU A 51 -13.01 8.34 -30.84
C GLU A 51 -12.05 7.34 -31.52
N GLU A 52 -11.78 7.46 -32.83
CA GLU A 52 -10.91 6.54 -33.60
C GLU A 52 -9.40 6.89 -33.49
N LEU A 53 -9.08 7.90 -32.66
CA LEU A 53 -7.76 8.53 -32.54
C LEU A 53 -6.72 7.66 -31.81
N GLU A 54 -7.17 6.72 -30.96
CA GLU A 54 -6.29 5.73 -30.30
C GLU A 54 -5.73 4.68 -31.26
N ASP A 55 -6.50 4.31 -32.28
CA ASP A 55 -6.05 3.41 -33.33
C ASP A 55 -4.98 4.07 -34.21
N GLU A 56 -5.07 5.38 -34.43
CA GLU A 56 -4.09 6.12 -35.22
C GLU A 56 -2.77 6.38 -34.47
N VAL A 57 -2.82 6.70 -33.17
CA VAL A 57 -1.60 6.69 -32.32
C VAL A 57 -0.97 5.30 -32.30
N SER A 58 -1.77 4.24 -32.30
CA SER A 58 -1.30 2.86 -32.40
C SER A 58 -0.72 2.52 -33.78
N ARG A 59 -1.21 3.11 -34.87
CA ARG A 59 -0.61 2.99 -36.21
C ARG A 59 0.70 3.76 -36.34
N LEU A 60 0.78 4.99 -35.82
CA LEU A 60 2.02 5.77 -35.77
C LEU A 60 3.12 5.07 -34.96
N ARG A 61 2.76 4.30 -33.91
CA ARG A 61 3.69 3.40 -33.20
C ARG A 61 4.33 2.36 -34.12
N VAL A 62 3.54 1.71 -34.98
CA VAL A 62 4.05 0.70 -35.93
C VAL A 62 5.06 1.32 -36.90
N MET A 63 4.86 2.59 -37.29
CA MET A 63 5.79 3.33 -38.13
C MET A 63 7.12 3.63 -37.41
N LEU A 64 7.09 3.97 -36.13
CA LEU A 64 8.28 4.18 -35.28
C LEU A 64 9.05 2.89 -34.97
N ASP A 65 8.36 1.78 -34.65
CA ASP A 65 9.00 0.48 -34.42
C ASP A 65 9.64 -0.10 -35.69
N GLY A 66 9.15 0.31 -36.87
CA GLY A 66 9.77 0.06 -38.16
C GLY A 66 11.23 0.55 -38.24
N GLU A 67 11.57 1.68 -37.60
CA GLU A 67 12.96 2.16 -37.54
C GLU A 67 13.89 1.23 -36.75
N ARG A 68 13.39 0.56 -35.70
CA ARG A 68 14.23 -0.28 -34.82
C ARG A 68 14.51 -1.66 -35.41
N LYS A 69 13.59 -2.23 -36.18
CA LYS A 69 13.75 -3.57 -36.78
C LYS A 69 14.53 -3.59 -38.11
N LEU A 70 14.74 -2.45 -38.77
CA LEU A 70 15.37 -2.39 -40.10
C LEU A 70 16.89 -2.15 -40.10
N ARG A 71 17.58 -2.26 -38.95
CA ARG A 71 19.06 -2.35 -38.93
C ARG A 71 19.61 -3.75 -39.25
N ALA A 72 18.76 -4.76 -39.42
CA ALA A 72 19.19 -6.15 -39.58
C ALA A 72 18.93 -6.77 -40.96
N ASP A 73 18.21 -6.13 -41.89
CA ASP A 73 17.93 -6.76 -43.18
C ASP A 73 18.01 -5.77 -44.35
N SER A 74 19.13 -5.86 -45.06
CA SER A 74 19.42 -5.03 -46.23
C SER A 74 18.93 -5.77 -47.48
N LYS A 75 17.77 -5.36 -48.02
CA LYS A 75 17.44 -5.39 -49.46
C LYS A 75 16.12 -4.65 -49.73
N ARG A 76 16.25 -3.45 -50.30
CA ARG A 76 15.23 -2.69 -51.06
C ARG A 76 13.81 -2.66 -50.48
N LYS A 77 13.60 -1.85 -49.44
CA LYS A 77 12.32 -1.12 -49.23
C LYS A 77 12.65 0.36 -49.04
N LYS A 78 11.97 1.26 -49.76
CA LYS A 78 12.01 2.70 -49.46
C LYS A 78 11.42 2.87 -48.05
N VAL A 79 12.26 3.10 -47.06
CA VAL A 79 11.83 3.44 -45.70
C VAL A 79 11.65 4.95 -45.69
N VAL A 80 10.40 5.42 -45.60
CA VAL A 80 10.10 6.83 -45.34
C VAL A 80 10.34 7.04 -43.85
N VAL A 81 11.41 7.75 -43.50
CA VAL A 81 11.72 8.12 -42.13
C VAL A 81 11.02 9.44 -41.85
N VAL A 82 9.96 9.39 -41.03
CA VAL A 82 9.32 10.61 -40.52
C VAL A 82 10.05 11.00 -39.24
N PRO A 83 10.58 12.23 -39.11
CA PRO A 83 11.26 12.65 -37.89
C PRO A 83 10.34 12.51 -36.67
N VAL A 84 10.85 11.99 -35.55
CA VAL A 84 10.09 11.80 -34.30
C VAL A 84 9.39 13.10 -33.87
N GLU A 85 10.05 14.24 -34.09
CA GLU A 85 9.51 15.57 -33.79
C GLU A 85 8.24 15.91 -34.60
N HIS A 86 8.18 15.47 -35.86
CA HIS A 86 6.97 15.63 -36.68
C HIS A 86 5.84 14.73 -36.18
N VAL A 87 6.15 13.50 -35.75
CA VAL A 87 5.14 12.60 -35.17
C VAL A 87 4.61 13.18 -33.86
N ARG A 88 5.49 13.68 -32.98
CA ARG A 88 5.08 14.37 -31.73
C ARG A 88 4.18 15.55 -32.00
N HIS A 89 4.57 16.44 -32.92
CA HIS A 89 3.76 17.60 -33.29
C HIS A 89 2.38 17.18 -33.80
N THR A 90 2.34 16.15 -34.65
CA THR A 90 1.08 15.59 -35.20
C THR A 90 0.20 15.02 -34.08
N VAL A 91 0.76 14.20 -33.18
CA VAL A 91 0.03 13.64 -32.03
C VAL A 91 -0.48 14.77 -31.13
N ARG A 92 0.33 15.79 -30.84
CA ARG A 92 -0.08 16.96 -30.06
C ARG A 92 -1.26 17.69 -30.71
N GLU A 93 -1.23 17.90 -32.02
CA GLU A 93 -2.33 18.57 -32.73
C GLU A 93 -3.63 17.78 -32.72
N LEU A 94 -3.54 16.45 -32.64
CA LEU A 94 -4.68 15.55 -32.51
C LEU A 94 -5.24 15.47 -31.08
N LEU A 95 -4.47 15.89 -30.06
CA LEU A 95 -4.94 15.91 -28.68
C LEU A 95 -6.01 17.00 -28.47
N PRO A 96 -6.98 16.75 -27.56
CA PRO A 96 -7.85 17.78 -27.00
C PRO A 96 -7.07 19.00 -26.52
N SER A 97 -7.66 20.19 -26.61
CA SER A 97 -6.97 21.47 -26.34
C SER A 97 -6.35 21.55 -24.95
N ASP A 98 -6.98 20.95 -23.96
CA ASP A 98 -6.54 20.81 -22.57
C ASP A 98 -5.26 19.95 -22.44
N LEU A 99 -5.10 18.93 -23.28
CA LEU A 99 -3.93 18.04 -23.28
C LEU A 99 -2.79 18.52 -24.18
N ARG A 100 -3.01 19.51 -25.05
CA ARG A 100 -1.93 20.06 -25.91
C ARG A 100 -0.83 20.75 -25.11
N ALA A 101 -1.18 21.25 -23.93
CA ALA A 101 -0.26 21.89 -23.00
C ALA A 101 0.54 20.89 -22.15
N CYS A 102 0.38 19.57 -22.36
CA CYS A 102 1.17 18.58 -21.63
C CYS A 102 2.66 18.62 -22.03
N PRO A 103 3.56 18.25 -21.09
CA PRO A 103 4.99 18.15 -21.37
C PRO A 103 5.32 17.18 -22.50
N GLU A 104 6.40 17.44 -23.26
CA GLU A 104 6.86 16.56 -24.35
C GLU A 104 7.03 15.10 -23.89
N VAL A 105 7.60 14.90 -22.70
CA VAL A 105 7.85 13.56 -22.16
C VAL A 105 6.55 12.78 -21.87
N ALA A 106 5.44 13.48 -21.59
CA ALA A 106 4.13 12.85 -21.45
C ALA A 106 3.57 12.41 -22.80
N ILE A 107 3.82 13.18 -23.86
CA ILE A 107 3.50 12.79 -25.24
C ILE A 107 4.34 11.59 -25.66
N ASP A 108 5.63 11.57 -25.32
CA ASP A 108 6.50 10.42 -25.55
C ASP A 108 5.98 9.17 -24.83
N ALA A 109 5.54 9.29 -23.58
CA ALA A 109 4.93 8.19 -22.83
C ALA A 109 3.63 7.70 -23.50
N LEU A 110 2.79 8.61 -24.01
CA LEU A 110 1.57 8.27 -24.74
C LEU A 110 1.90 7.55 -26.06
N MET A 111 2.88 8.06 -26.81
CA MET A 111 3.37 7.45 -28.04
C MET A 111 3.96 6.07 -27.79
N LYS A 112 4.68 5.85 -26.68
CA LYS A 112 5.20 4.54 -26.28
C LYS A 112 4.14 3.58 -25.72
N GLY A 113 2.92 4.09 -25.46
CA GLY A 113 1.84 3.31 -24.87
C GLY A 113 1.98 3.06 -23.38
N PHE A 114 2.86 3.81 -22.70
CA PHE A 114 3.03 3.74 -21.25
C PHE A 114 1.86 4.39 -20.50
N THR A 115 1.11 5.26 -21.15
CA THR A 115 -0.05 5.96 -20.58
C THR A 115 -1.21 6.05 -21.60
N THR A 116 -2.31 6.68 -21.20
CA THR A 116 -3.50 6.94 -22.01
C THR A 116 -3.91 8.42 -21.95
N ARG A 117 -4.80 8.86 -22.85
CA ARG A 117 -5.34 10.24 -22.82
C ARG A 117 -6.09 10.51 -21.51
N LYS A 118 -6.85 9.53 -21.01
CA LYS A 118 -7.56 9.62 -19.74
C LYS A 118 -6.58 9.80 -18.58
N ASP A 119 -5.51 9.00 -18.53
CA ASP A 119 -4.48 9.12 -17.49
C ASP A 119 -3.86 10.53 -17.47
N LEU A 120 -3.59 11.12 -18.65
CA LEU A 120 -3.08 12.49 -18.76
C LEU A 120 -4.06 13.54 -18.23
N SER A 121 -5.34 13.40 -18.54
CA SER A 121 -6.40 14.28 -18.03
C SER A 121 -6.50 14.19 -16.50
N ASP A 122 -6.64 12.97 -15.98
CA ASP A 122 -6.77 12.71 -14.54
C ASP A 122 -5.54 13.22 -13.77
N LEU A 123 -4.33 13.02 -14.32
CA LEU A 123 -3.09 13.56 -13.74
C LEU A 123 -3.04 15.09 -13.79
N GLY A 124 -3.57 15.72 -14.84
CA GLY A 124 -3.72 17.17 -14.94
C GLY A 124 -4.52 17.75 -13.79
N ASP A 125 -5.66 17.14 -13.49
CA ASP A 125 -6.53 17.51 -12.37
C ASP A 125 -5.83 17.28 -11.03
N VAL A 126 -5.31 16.07 -10.79
CA VAL A 126 -4.61 15.71 -9.55
C VAL A 126 -3.44 16.64 -9.27
N CYS A 127 -2.57 16.90 -10.25
CA CYS A 127 -1.41 17.79 -10.08
C CYS A 127 -1.84 19.24 -9.83
N SER A 128 -2.95 19.68 -10.42
CA SER A 128 -3.48 21.03 -10.22
C SER A 128 -4.06 21.23 -8.82
N HIS A 129 -4.66 20.19 -8.23
CA HIS A 129 -5.10 20.22 -6.83
C HIS A 129 -3.92 20.31 -5.86
N ILE A 130 -2.77 19.69 -6.19
CA ILE A 130 -1.57 19.74 -5.33
C ILE A 130 -0.84 21.08 -5.45
N ASN A 131 -0.63 21.54 -6.70
CA ASN A 131 0.02 22.82 -6.97
C ASN A 131 -0.41 23.35 -8.35
N GLN A 132 -1.48 24.15 -8.36
CA GLN A 132 -2.07 24.71 -9.57
C GLN A 132 -1.05 25.46 -10.45
N SER A 133 -0.15 26.24 -9.84
CA SER A 133 0.79 27.09 -10.58
C SER A 133 1.96 26.33 -11.21
N ARG A 134 2.28 25.13 -10.71
CA ARG A 134 3.42 24.33 -11.14
C ARG A 134 3.05 22.89 -11.49
N SER A 135 1.77 22.63 -11.80
CA SER A 135 1.26 21.30 -12.15
C SER A 135 1.98 20.70 -13.36
N TYR A 136 2.29 21.52 -14.37
CA TYR A 136 3.09 21.13 -15.54
C TYR A 136 4.42 20.47 -15.14
N GLN A 137 5.14 21.04 -14.17
CA GLN A 137 6.44 20.53 -13.73
C GLN A 137 6.30 19.19 -12.98
N ILE A 138 5.22 19.02 -12.21
CA ILE A 138 4.93 17.74 -11.54
C ILE A 138 4.71 16.65 -12.60
N ILE A 139 3.89 16.93 -13.62
CA ILE A 139 3.59 16.01 -14.72
C ILE A 139 4.87 15.69 -15.52
N GLU A 140 5.71 16.68 -15.79
CA GLU A 140 6.96 16.50 -16.52
C GLU A 140 7.90 15.55 -15.76
N SER A 141 8.13 15.81 -14.47
CA SER A 141 9.00 14.96 -13.63
C SER A 141 8.42 13.57 -13.41
N PHE A 142 7.09 13.43 -13.30
CA PHE A 142 6.39 12.14 -13.25
C PHE A 142 6.71 11.30 -14.49
N PHE A 143 6.46 11.85 -15.69
CA PHE A 143 6.62 11.07 -16.93
C PHE A 143 8.08 10.84 -17.30
N ARG A 144 9.00 11.70 -16.87
CA ARG A 144 10.44 11.46 -16.97
C ARG A 144 10.82 10.13 -16.32
N VAL A 145 10.41 9.93 -15.07
CA VAL A 145 10.66 8.68 -14.33
C VAL A 145 9.94 7.49 -14.98
N VAL A 146 8.68 7.67 -15.40
CA VAL A 146 7.93 6.58 -16.07
C VAL A 146 8.64 6.09 -17.33
N VAL A 147 9.06 7.02 -18.21
CA VAL A 147 9.76 6.65 -19.45
C VAL A 147 11.11 6.00 -19.15
N GLU A 148 11.89 6.59 -18.23
CA GLU A 148 13.21 6.07 -17.85
C GLU A 148 13.16 4.64 -17.30
N VAL A 149 12.25 4.39 -16.36
CA VAL A 149 12.09 3.07 -15.74
C VAL A 149 11.54 2.05 -16.73
N LEU A 150 10.52 2.40 -17.52
CA LEU A 150 9.90 1.43 -18.43
C LEU A 150 10.77 1.09 -19.64
N ASP A 151 11.56 2.04 -20.14
CA ASP A 151 12.53 1.78 -21.21
C ASP A 151 13.66 0.83 -20.75
N THR A 152 13.98 0.84 -19.46
CA THR A 152 15.07 0.03 -18.87
C THR A 152 14.59 -1.17 -18.05
N LYS A 153 13.26 -1.39 -17.95
CA LYS A 153 12.67 -2.43 -17.10
C LYS A 153 13.18 -3.82 -17.50
N LYS A 154 13.78 -4.52 -16.52
CA LYS A 154 14.34 -5.88 -16.69
C LYS A 154 13.27 -6.86 -17.16
N GLU A 155 13.60 -7.70 -18.13
CA GLU A 155 12.64 -8.61 -18.79
C GLU A 155 11.98 -9.61 -17.82
N HIS A 156 12.75 -10.16 -16.87
CA HIS A 156 12.20 -11.09 -15.88
C HIS A 156 11.15 -10.44 -14.97
N LEU A 157 11.25 -9.13 -14.70
CA LEU A 157 10.23 -8.41 -13.93
C LEU A 157 8.96 -8.23 -14.76
N LYS A 158 9.07 -7.96 -16.07
CA LYS A 158 7.90 -7.92 -16.97
C LYS A 158 7.16 -9.25 -17.02
N GLN A 159 7.91 -10.35 -17.12
CA GLN A 159 7.35 -11.71 -17.12
C GLN A 159 6.65 -12.04 -15.80
N ARG A 160 7.31 -11.75 -14.67
CA ARG A 160 6.71 -11.91 -13.33
C ARG A 160 5.41 -11.11 -13.22
N ASP A 161 5.45 -9.83 -13.59
CA ASP A 161 4.31 -8.94 -13.44
C ASP A 161 3.11 -9.40 -14.28
N ALA A 162 3.36 -9.99 -15.46
CA ALA A 162 2.32 -10.54 -16.34
C ALA A 162 1.72 -11.87 -15.83
N GLN A 163 2.41 -12.60 -14.96
CA GLN A 163 1.97 -13.90 -14.44
C GLN A 163 1.22 -13.79 -13.10
N LEU A 164 1.40 -12.69 -12.37
CA LEU A 164 0.75 -12.50 -11.07
C LEU A 164 -0.72 -12.15 -11.24
N SER A 165 -1.56 -12.74 -10.37
CA SER A 165 -2.97 -12.37 -10.25
C SER A 165 -3.09 -10.88 -9.94
N PRO A 166 -4.03 -10.13 -10.57
CA PRO A 166 -4.30 -8.74 -10.21
C PRO A 166 -4.67 -8.55 -8.74
N GLU A 167 -5.15 -9.60 -8.07
CA GLU A 167 -5.58 -9.59 -6.66
C GLU A 167 -4.58 -10.29 -5.71
N TRP A 168 -3.34 -10.51 -6.13
CA TRP A 168 -2.28 -11.18 -5.33
C TRP A 168 -2.12 -10.60 -3.91
N TYR A 169 -2.43 -9.32 -3.74
CA TYR A 169 -2.30 -8.58 -2.49
C TYR A 169 -3.38 -8.92 -1.45
N LYS A 170 -4.42 -9.67 -1.83
CA LYS A 170 -5.42 -10.21 -0.89
C LYS A 170 -4.93 -11.45 -0.15
N GLU A 171 -3.84 -12.08 -0.61
CA GLU A 171 -3.20 -13.18 0.09
C GLU A 171 -2.53 -12.71 1.41
N PRO A 172 -2.31 -13.61 2.39
CA PRO A 172 -1.74 -13.26 3.69
C PRO A 172 -0.36 -12.58 3.61
N TRP A 173 -0.15 -11.61 4.51
CA TRP A 173 1.07 -10.80 4.60
C TRP A 173 1.87 -11.12 5.85
N TYR A 174 3.20 -11.12 5.70
CA TYR A 174 4.12 -11.04 6.82
C TYR A 174 4.71 -9.62 6.88
N VAL A 175 4.60 -8.97 8.02
CA VAL A 175 5.11 -7.61 8.26
C VAL A 175 6.37 -7.72 9.12
N LEU A 176 7.52 -7.46 8.50
CA LEU A 176 8.82 -7.57 9.15
C LEU A 176 9.25 -6.22 9.70
N GLN A 177 9.42 -6.13 11.02
CA GLN A 177 10.14 -5.00 11.62
C GLN A 177 11.64 -5.19 11.37
N TYR A 178 12.23 -4.28 10.58
CA TYR A 178 13.61 -4.40 10.13
C TYR A 178 14.51 -3.28 10.68
N ASN A 179 15.79 -3.58 10.91
CA ASN A 179 16.76 -2.69 11.57
C ASN A 179 17.71 -1.92 10.62
N GLY A 180 17.38 -1.84 9.34
CA GLY A 180 18.03 -0.93 8.38
C GLY A 180 19.40 -1.35 7.83
N ASN A 181 19.98 -2.51 8.19
CA ASN A 181 21.33 -2.89 7.76
C ASN A 181 21.40 -4.24 7.02
N LEU A 182 20.97 -4.27 5.74
CA LEU A 182 20.76 -5.52 4.97
C LEU A 182 22.10 -6.25 4.68
N ARG A 183 23.26 -5.65 4.98
CA ARG A 183 24.58 -6.25 4.75
C ARG A 183 25.02 -7.28 5.78
N LYS A 184 24.71 -7.07 7.06
CA LYS A 184 25.35 -7.85 8.14
C LYS A 184 24.81 -9.27 8.28
N SER A 185 23.95 -9.72 7.38
CA SER A 185 23.15 -10.91 7.61
C SER A 185 22.68 -11.61 6.33
N ALA A 186 23.53 -11.73 5.30
CA ALA A 186 23.18 -12.52 4.11
C ALA A 186 22.64 -13.92 4.50
N SER A 187 23.23 -14.55 5.52
CA SER A 187 22.75 -15.80 6.14
C SER A 187 21.36 -15.68 6.78
N PHE A 188 21.08 -14.57 7.46
CA PHE A 188 19.77 -14.32 8.05
C PHE A 188 18.69 -14.12 7.00
N PHE A 189 18.98 -13.47 5.86
CA PHE A 189 17.97 -13.29 4.81
C PHE A 189 17.57 -14.61 4.19
N ASP A 190 18.54 -15.45 3.85
CA ASP A 190 18.24 -16.78 3.31
C ASP A 190 17.48 -17.62 4.35
N SER A 191 17.90 -17.59 5.62
CA SER A 191 17.20 -18.26 6.73
C SER A 191 15.78 -17.73 6.95
N LEU A 192 15.59 -16.42 6.86
CA LEU A 192 14.30 -15.75 6.97
C LEU A 192 13.39 -16.14 5.81
N MET A 193 13.88 -16.14 4.58
CA MET A 193 13.08 -16.55 3.43
C MET A 193 12.70 -18.04 3.52
N ASP A 194 13.61 -18.92 3.96
CA ASP A 194 13.31 -20.34 4.23
C ASP A 194 12.23 -20.49 5.32
N TYR A 195 12.33 -19.69 6.37
CA TYR A 195 11.38 -19.67 7.47
C TYR A 195 9.98 -19.20 7.03
N LEU A 196 9.91 -18.06 6.32
CA LEU A 196 8.65 -17.52 5.80
C LEU A 196 8.02 -18.45 4.76
N GLU A 197 8.84 -19.10 3.94
CA GLU A 197 8.39 -20.08 2.97
C GLU A 197 7.76 -21.30 3.67
N LYS A 198 8.40 -21.82 4.73
CA LYS A 198 7.84 -22.88 5.57
C LYS A 198 6.54 -22.46 6.25
N LEU A 199 6.42 -21.21 6.67
CA LEU A 199 5.17 -20.66 7.22
C LEU A 199 4.07 -20.51 6.16
N GLY A 200 4.41 -20.48 4.87
CA GLY A 200 3.48 -20.33 3.76
C GLY A 200 3.21 -18.88 3.34
N PHE A 201 4.04 -17.92 3.77
CA PHE A 201 3.92 -16.54 3.31
C PHE A 201 4.60 -16.33 1.96
N ARG A 202 4.03 -15.44 1.16
CA ARG A 202 4.60 -14.94 -0.10
C ARG A 202 4.54 -13.42 -0.22
N ASN A 203 3.68 -12.75 0.54
CA ASN A 203 3.68 -11.28 0.63
C ASN A 203 4.49 -10.84 1.84
N LEU A 204 5.44 -9.93 1.61
CA LEU A 204 6.33 -9.40 2.64
C LEU A 204 6.27 -7.88 2.63
N LEU A 205 5.92 -7.29 3.77
CA LEU A 205 6.04 -5.85 4.00
C LEU A 205 7.26 -5.59 4.89
N LEU A 206 8.27 -4.91 4.34
CA LEU A 206 9.42 -4.45 5.12
C LEU A 206 9.07 -3.11 5.77
N HIS A 207 8.99 -3.13 7.10
CA HIS A 207 8.73 -1.94 7.90
C HIS A 207 10.06 -1.28 8.32
N SER A 208 10.19 0.04 8.12
CA SER A 208 11.39 0.79 8.50
C SER A 208 11.39 1.14 9.98
N ARG A 209 12.56 1.43 10.55
CA ARG A 209 12.70 1.87 11.94
C ARG A 209 12.46 3.38 12.01
N THR A 210 11.20 3.78 12.10
CA THR A 210 10.76 5.19 12.17
C THR A 210 11.14 5.94 13.47
N ALA A 211 11.84 5.29 14.40
CA ALA A 211 12.07 5.82 15.75
C ALA A 211 13.52 6.28 16.03
N LEU A 212 14.43 6.23 15.05
CA LEU A 212 15.79 6.74 15.20
C LEU A 212 16.14 7.86 14.20
N PRO A 213 16.87 8.91 14.63
CA PRO A 213 17.30 10.05 13.81
C PRO A 213 18.19 9.72 12.60
N ALA A 214 18.76 8.52 12.52
CA ALA A 214 19.53 8.09 11.37
C ALA A 214 18.60 7.44 10.34
N ASP A 215 18.40 8.17 9.23
CA ASP A 215 17.92 7.69 7.92
C ASP A 215 16.41 7.64 7.72
N GLU A 216 15.85 8.77 7.27
CA GLU A 216 14.40 8.96 7.09
C GLU A 216 13.91 9.09 5.65
N ILE A 217 14.77 8.81 4.71
CA ILE A 217 14.35 8.34 3.39
C ILE A 217 15.19 7.10 3.20
N PRO A 218 14.68 5.99 2.66
CA PRO A 218 15.57 4.91 2.26
C PRO A 218 16.68 5.59 1.47
N HIS A 219 17.92 5.56 2.00
CA HIS A 219 19.09 5.83 1.19
C HIS A 219 18.83 5.09 -0.11
N GLY A 220 18.80 5.83 -1.22
CA GLY A 220 18.36 5.32 -2.52
C GLY A 220 18.89 3.91 -2.70
N VAL A 221 18.03 3.02 -3.22
CA VAL A 221 18.23 1.59 -3.37
C VAL A 221 19.72 1.21 -3.32
N GLY A 222 20.23 0.93 -2.12
CA GLY A 222 21.59 0.42 -2.00
C GLY A 222 21.68 -0.91 -2.74
N ASP A 223 22.88 -1.30 -3.17
CA ASP A 223 23.10 -2.58 -3.85
C ASP A 223 22.47 -3.75 -3.08
N ASP A 224 22.49 -3.68 -1.74
CA ASP A 224 21.95 -4.70 -0.84
C ASP A 224 20.42 -4.81 -0.91
N TYR A 225 19.71 -3.70 -1.10
CA TYR A 225 18.26 -3.70 -1.27
C TYR A 225 17.89 -4.33 -2.61
N SER A 226 18.56 -3.94 -3.69
CA SER A 226 18.36 -4.53 -5.01
C SER A 226 18.61 -6.03 -4.97
N GLU A 227 19.70 -6.46 -4.35
CA GLU A 227 20.03 -7.88 -4.21
C GLU A 227 18.96 -8.63 -3.40
N PHE A 228 18.51 -8.05 -2.28
CA PHE A 228 17.45 -8.62 -1.45
C PHE A 228 16.15 -8.81 -2.25
N VAL A 229 15.65 -7.76 -2.90
CA VAL A 229 14.40 -7.80 -3.66
C VAL A 229 14.51 -8.78 -4.83
N GLU A 230 15.65 -8.82 -5.52
CA GLU A 230 15.88 -9.76 -6.62
C GLU A 230 15.89 -11.22 -6.13
N LYS A 231 16.57 -11.52 -5.02
CA LYS A 231 16.56 -12.87 -4.39
C LYS A 231 15.16 -13.27 -3.93
N ALA A 232 14.46 -12.37 -3.24
CA ALA A 232 13.10 -12.59 -2.77
C ALA A 232 12.17 -12.88 -3.97
N SER A 233 12.26 -12.07 -5.03
CA SER A 233 11.45 -12.24 -6.24
C SER A 233 11.73 -13.57 -6.95
N ARG A 234 12.99 -14.03 -7.01
CA ARG A 234 13.34 -15.36 -7.59
C ARG A 234 12.74 -16.52 -6.81
N ARG A 235 12.49 -16.33 -5.52
CA ARG A 235 11.84 -17.31 -4.63
C ARG A 235 10.31 -17.15 -4.59
N GLY A 236 9.75 -16.26 -5.40
CA GLY A 236 8.30 -16.01 -5.47
C GLY A 236 7.75 -15.10 -4.38
N PHE A 237 8.61 -14.41 -3.61
CA PHE A 237 8.16 -13.40 -2.66
C PHE A 237 7.81 -12.08 -3.37
N ARG A 238 6.77 -11.43 -2.86
CA ARG A 238 6.25 -10.15 -3.32
C ARG A 238 6.51 -9.12 -2.24
N VAL A 239 7.50 -8.26 -2.50
CA VAL A 239 8.03 -7.32 -1.51
C VAL A 239 7.33 -5.97 -1.65
N ALA A 240 6.78 -5.48 -0.56
CA ALA A 240 6.39 -4.10 -0.37
C ALA A 240 7.26 -3.46 0.72
N THR A 241 7.41 -2.15 0.64
CA THR A 241 8.22 -1.38 1.61
C THR A 241 7.47 -0.15 2.12
N GLU A 242 7.88 0.34 3.27
CA GLU A 242 7.37 1.60 3.81
C GLU A 242 7.95 2.82 3.08
N ALA A 243 7.16 3.88 2.99
CA ALA A 243 7.57 5.22 2.58
C ALA A 243 7.09 6.23 3.62
N VAL A 244 8.05 6.91 4.25
CA VAL A 244 7.80 8.01 5.19
C VAL A 244 8.03 9.31 4.43
N LEU A 245 6.94 9.93 3.98
CA LEU A 245 7.00 11.14 3.13
C LEU A 245 6.65 12.43 3.88
N SER A 246 6.25 12.33 5.15
CA SER A 246 5.80 13.48 5.94
C SER A 246 6.94 14.36 6.46
N GLU A 247 8.13 13.79 6.67
CA GLU A 247 9.20 14.42 7.44
C GLU A 247 10.58 13.79 7.16
N THR A 248 11.65 14.51 7.50
CA THR A 248 13.01 13.95 7.60
C THR A 248 13.69 14.39 8.88
N SER A 249 14.71 13.63 9.31
CA SER A 249 15.62 14.01 10.39
C SER A 249 16.30 15.36 10.10
N VAL A 250 16.62 16.12 11.15
CA VAL A 250 17.52 17.27 11.07
C VAL A 250 18.92 16.88 10.57
N ASP A 251 19.30 15.60 10.69
CA ASP A 251 20.56 15.08 10.17
C ASP A 251 20.49 14.67 8.71
N HIS A 252 19.31 14.67 8.10
CA HIS A 252 19.14 14.32 6.69
C HIS A 252 19.93 15.28 5.80
N SER A 253 20.54 14.74 4.73
CA SER A 253 21.39 15.52 3.81
C SER A 253 20.67 16.73 3.21
N TRP A 254 19.38 16.60 2.93
CA TRP A 254 18.55 17.70 2.45
C TRP A 254 18.43 18.83 3.49
N PHE A 255 18.11 18.53 4.75
CA PHE A 255 17.99 19.56 5.78
C PHE A 255 19.35 20.20 6.08
N ARG A 256 20.41 19.39 6.21
CA ARG A 256 21.79 19.89 6.37
C ARG A 256 22.21 20.83 5.23
N THR A 257 21.83 20.51 3.99
CA THR A 257 22.12 21.37 2.84
C THR A 257 21.27 22.64 2.84
N ALA A 258 20.01 22.55 3.28
CA ALA A 258 19.14 23.70 3.47
C ALA A 258 19.74 24.70 4.47
N VAL A 259 20.10 24.24 5.67
CA VAL A 259 20.66 25.09 6.73
C VAL A 259 22.03 25.68 6.36
N ASN A 260 22.77 25.02 5.45
CA ASN A 260 24.02 25.52 4.90
C ASN A 260 23.86 26.56 3.77
N GLY A 261 22.65 27.05 3.50
CA GLY A 261 22.41 28.17 2.57
C GLY A 261 21.76 27.82 1.25
N SER A 262 21.34 26.56 1.05
CA SER A 262 20.64 26.19 -0.19
C SER A 262 19.14 26.49 -0.11
N GLN A 263 18.69 27.50 -0.85
CA GLN A 263 17.27 27.82 -0.95
C GLN A 263 16.45 26.66 -1.52
N ARG A 264 16.97 25.96 -2.53
CA ARG A 264 16.30 24.80 -3.14
C ARG A 264 15.90 23.75 -2.09
N TYR A 265 16.83 23.38 -1.21
CA TYR A 265 16.56 22.41 -0.16
C TYR A 265 15.77 23.02 1.00
N ALA A 266 15.91 24.32 1.28
CA ALA A 266 15.04 24.98 2.26
C ALA A 266 13.56 24.94 1.83
N ASP A 267 13.28 25.01 0.52
CA ASP A 267 11.93 24.90 -0.03
C ASP A 267 11.37 23.46 0.03
N TYR A 268 12.19 22.45 0.32
CA TYR A 268 11.71 21.08 0.56
C TYR A 268 10.98 20.95 1.90
N TYR A 269 11.13 21.94 2.79
CA TYR A 269 10.54 21.91 4.13
C TYR A 269 9.44 22.95 4.27
N VAL A 270 8.48 22.66 5.15
CA VAL A 270 7.41 23.61 5.49
C VAL A 270 8.00 24.74 6.34
N GLN A 271 7.90 25.96 5.86
CA GLN A 271 8.36 27.17 6.56
C GLN A 271 7.15 27.92 7.14
N VAL A 272 7.24 28.29 8.41
CA VAL A 272 6.21 29.02 9.17
C VAL A 272 6.79 30.32 9.76
N ASN A 273 7.56 31.04 8.94
CA ASN A 273 8.30 32.24 9.36
C ASN A 273 7.37 33.29 10.00
N GLY A 274 7.69 33.71 11.23
CA GLY A 274 6.93 34.70 11.98
C GLY A 274 5.72 34.12 12.74
N ARG A 275 5.57 32.80 12.78
CA ARG A 275 4.56 32.13 13.61
C ARG A 275 4.92 32.27 15.08
N GLU A 276 4.01 32.86 15.85
CA GLU A 276 4.16 33.09 17.28
C GLU A 276 3.29 32.13 18.09
N LYS A 277 3.85 31.55 19.15
CA LYS A 277 3.06 30.78 20.12
C LYS A 277 2.37 31.76 21.07
N ILE A 278 1.05 31.78 21.05
CA ILE A 278 0.25 32.75 21.84
C ILE A 278 -0.41 32.13 23.08
N ASN A 279 -0.55 30.80 23.14
CA ASN A 279 -1.10 30.11 24.32
C ASN A 279 -0.64 28.64 24.38
N GLU A 280 -0.69 28.02 25.56
CA GLU A 280 -0.68 26.56 25.74
C GLU A 280 -1.61 26.14 26.86
N PHE A 281 -2.27 24.99 26.71
CA PHE A 281 -3.14 24.42 27.73
C PHE A 281 -3.19 22.90 27.61
N VAL A 282 -3.71 22.23 28.63
CA VAL A 282 -3.93 20.78 28.61
C VAL A 282 -5.39 20.50 28.27
N ARG A 283 -5.64 19.62 27.30
CA ARG A 283 -6.97 19.13 26.93
C ARG A 283 -6.93 17.61 26.83
N ASP A 284 -7.77 16.94 27.62
CA ASP A 284 -7.87 15.47 27.65
C ASP A 284 -6.53 14.74 27.92
N GLY A 285 -5.61 15.40 28.62
CA GLY A 285 -4.26 14.88 28.90
C GLY A 285 -3.19 15.33 27.91
N ASP A 286 -3.58 15.84 26.74
CA ASP A 286 -2.67 16.32 25.71
C ASP A 286 -2.30 17.79 25.93
N VAL A 287 -1.04 18.13 25.69
CA VAL A 287 -0.58 19.52 25.67
C VAL A 287 -0.92 20.13 24.30
N VAL A 288 -1.81 21.11 24.29
CA VAL A 288 -2.23 21.82 23.08
C VAL A 288 -1.56 23.18 23.04
N CYS A 289 -0.82 23.45 21.97
CA CYS A 289 -0.15 24.71 21.71
C CYS A 289 -0.96 25.53 20.71
N THR A 290 -1.23 26.80 21.02
CA THR A 290 -1.94 27.73 20.14
C THR A 290 -0.95 28.70 19.51
N TYR A 291 -1.04 28.85 18.20
CA TYR A 291 -0.16 29.68 17.39
C TYR A 291 -0.95 30.75 16.64
N ARG A 292 -0.30 31.88 16.37
CA ARG A 292 -0.76 32.91 15.45
C ARG A 292 0.27 33.08 14.34
N ASP A 293 -0.18 32.95 13.10
CA ASP A 293 0.63 33.25 11.91
C ASP A 293 0.63 34.76 11.61
N PRO A 294 1.60 35.28 10.83
CA PRO A 294 1.66 36.71 10.47
C PRO A 294 0.41 37.25 9.74
N ASP A 295 -0.33 36.37 9.07
CA ASP A 295 -1.60 36.69 8.39
C ASP A 295 -2.79 36.71 9.36
N GLY A 296 -2.56 36.51 10.67
CA GLY A 296 -3.57 36.52 11.72
C GLY A 296 -4.26 35.17 11.95
N LEU A 297 -3.95 34.14 11.15
CA LEU A 297 -4.52 32.81 11.34
C LEU A 297 -4.12 32.24 12.70
N VAL A 298 -5.10 31.74 13.45
CA VAL A 298 -4.89 31.07 14.73
C VAL A 298 -5.07 29.57 14.56
N GLN A 299 -4.07 28.79 14.98
CA GLN A 299 -4.07 27.34 14.87
C GLN A 299 -3.74 26.69 16.22
N GLN A 300 -4.41 25.58 16.53
CA GLN A 300 -4.09 24.74 17.68
C GLN A 300 -3.46 23.44 17.21
N LEU A 301 -2.38 23.01 17.88
CA LEU A 301 -1.65 21.79 17.57
C LEU A 301 -1.42 20.99 18.85
N VAL A 302 -1.68 19.68 18.78
CA VAL A 302 -1.31 18.75 19.85
C VAL A 302 0.20 18.53 19.81
N CYS A 303 0.85 18.76 20.95
CA CYS A 303 2.27 18.55 21.12
C CYS A 303 2.54 17.07 21.43
N SER A 304 3.13 16.36 20.47
CA SER A 304 3.40 14.92 20.56
C SER A 304 4.42 14.54 21.65
N HIS A 305 5.39 15.42 21.95
CA HIS A 305 6.49 15.16 22.88
C HIS A 305 6.73 16.34 23.84
N PRO A 306 5.75 16.68 24.70
CA PRO A 306 5.77 17.91 25.48
C PRO A 306 6.79 17.93 26.62
N GLY A 307 7.39 16.79 26.97
CA GLY A 307 8.53 16.73 27.90
C GLY A 307 9.83 17.24 27.28
N ILE A 308 9.96 17.16 25.95
CA ILE A 308 11.20 17.51 25.23
C ILE A 308 11.08 18.84 24.49
N ASP A 309 10.02 19.01 23.70
CA ASP A 309 9.82 20.22 22.89
C ASP A 309 8.34 20.59 22.81
N ARG A 310 8.03 21.88 23.06
CA ARG A 310 6.67 22.43 22.95
C ARG A 310 6.56 23.55 21.93
N THR A 311 7.45 23.57 20.94
CA THR A 311 7.60 24.73 20.06
C THR A 311 7.02 24.51 18.66
N HIS A 312 6.99 23.27 18.16
CA HIS A 312 6.57 22.92 16.80
C HIS A 312 7.38 23.64 15.70
N GLY A 313 8.54 24.18 16.06
CA GLY A 313 9.39 24.98 15.18
C GLY A 313 10.87 24.73 15.41
N ILE A 314 11.67 24.90 14.37
CA ILE A 314 13.14 24.96 14.44
C ILE A 314 13.57 26.29 13.82
N TRP A 315 14.33 27.08 14.58
CA TRP A 315 14.83 28.38 14.13
C TRP A 315 16.27 28.24 13.67
N VAL A 316 16.53 28.59 12.40
CA VAL A 316 17.86 28.50 11.81
C VAL A 316 18.21 29.82 11.15
N ALA A 317 19.39 30.37 11.47
CA ALA A 317 19.93 31.53 10.77
C ALA A 317 20.65 31.09 9.49
N ILE A 318 20.10 31.44 8.33
CA ILE A 318 20.66 31.15 7.01
C ILE A 318 20.95 32.48 6.32
N GLN A 319 22.23 32.76 6.05
CA GLN A 319 22.69 33.99 5.39
C GLN A 319 22.13 35.28 6.03
N GLY A 320 22.07 35.34 7.36
CA GLY A 320 21.58 36.50 8.11
C GLY A 320 20.05 36.63 8.19
N LYS A 321 19.29 35.69 7.62
CA LYS A 321 17.83 35.59 7.80
C LYS A 321 17.48 34.40 8.69
N THR A 322 16.56 34.60 9.63
CA THR A 322 16.04 33.50 10.46
C THR A 322 14.89 32.82 9.75
N TYR A 323 15.02 31.52 9.50
CA TYR A 323 13.96 30.65 9.01
C TYR A 323 13.37 29.84 10.17
N GLN A 324 12.06 29.67 10.17
CA GLN A 324 11.31 28.85 11.12
C GLN A 324 10.72 27.65 10.37
N PHE A 325 11.36 26.49 10.49
CA PHE A 325 10.88 25.24 9.88
C PHE A 325 9.89 24.55 10.81
N PHE A 326 8.82 24.00 10.24
CA PHE A 326 7.74 23.35 10.99
C PHE A 326 8.06 21.89 11.34
N ARG A 327 7.56 21.44 12.49
CA ARG A 327 7.60 20.04 12.96
C ARG A 327 6.40 19.70 13.83
N ASP A 328 5.90 18.47 13.74
CA ASP A 328 4.72 18.01 14.48
C ASP A 328 4.85 16.59 15.08
N SER A 329 6.03 15.97 14.98
CA SER A 329 6.31 14.63 15.51
C SER A 329 7.41 14.64 16.58
N TYR A 330 8.50 13.88 16.39
CA TYR A 330 9.67 13.95 17.26
C TYR A 330 10.44 15.25 17.05
N PRO A 331 11.14 15.76 18.09
CA PRO A 331 11.82 17.05 18.02
C PRO A 331 12.82 17.21 16.86
N ASP A 332 13.50 16.13 16.50
CA ASP A 332 14.49 16.01 15.44
C ASP A 332 13.90 15.82 14.03
N ARG A 333 12.57 15.86 13.88
CA ARG A 333 11.88 15.60 12.60
C ARG A 333 11.33 16.88 12.02
N VAL A 334 11.71 17.19 10.78
CA VAL A 334 11.32 18.42 10.09
C VAL A 334 10.35 18.09 8.97
N LYS A 335 9.24 18.81 8.92
CA LYS A 335 8.14 18.55 7.99
C LYS A 335 8.53 18.83 6.54
N LEU A 336 8.30 17.85 5.67
CA LEU A 336 8.47 18.00 4.23
C LEU A 336 7.29 18.77 3.60
N ASN A 337 7.59 19.56 2.57
CA ASN A 337 6.62 20.33 1.80
C ASN A 337 6.24 19.57 0.52
N LEU A 338 5.30 18.64 0.63
CA LEU A 338 4.83 17.83 -0.50
C LEU A 338 4.09 18.62 -1.59
N ARG A 339 3.86 19.93 -1.41
CA ARG A 339 3.38 20.83 -2.48
C ARG A 339 4.51 21.32 -3.39
N ASN A 340 5.78 21.05 -3.07
CA ASN A 340 6.92 21.47 -3.87
C ASN A 340 7.21 20.46 -5.00
N PRO A 341 7.08 20.85 -6.29
CA PRO A 341 7.35 19.95 -7.42
C PRO A 341 8.77 19.39 -7.46
N LEU A 342 9.78 20.14 -6.98
CA LEU A 342 11.16 19.65 -6.96
C LEU A 342 11.36 18.55 -5.92
N LEU A 343 10.65 18.61 -4.80
CA LEU A 343 10.64 17.52 -3.83
C LEU A 343 9.92 16.29 -4.40
N LEU A 344 8.76 16.48 -5.04
CA LEU A 344 8.02 15.40 -5.68
C LEU A 344 8.86 14.69 -6.75
N GLU A 345 9.65 15.42 -7.53
CA GLU A 345 10.60 14.85 -8.48
C GLU A 345 11.63 13.91 -7.80
N GLU A 346 12.20 14.32 -6.67
CA GLU A 346 13.10 13.46 -5.89
C GLU A 346 12.40 12.18 -5.42
N ILE A 347 11.18 12.33 -4.88
CA ILE A 347 10.37 11.20 -4.41
C ILE A 347 10.03 10.26 -5.57
N PHE A 348 9.63 10.79 -6.73
CA PHE A 348 9.32 9.97 -7.91
C PHE A 348 10.52 9.15 -8.35
N ARG A 349 11.72 9.75 -8.36
CA ARG A 349 12.95 9.03 -8.70
C ARG A 349 13.25 7.90 -7.74
N LEU A 350 13.18 8.15 -6.43
CA LEU A 350 13.40 7.13 -5.40
C LEU A 350 12.40 5.97 -5.52
N LEU A 351 11.13 6.28 -5.77
CA LEU A 351 10.12 5.26 -6.08
C LEU A 351 10.46 4.53 -7.39
N GLY A 352 10.88 5.24 -8.43
CA GLY A 352 11.33 4.67 -9.70
C GLY A 352 12.47 3.67 -9.53
N GLU A 353 13.48 4.01 -8.74
CA GLU A 353 14.61 3.15 -8.41
C GLU A 353 14.15 1.87 -7.69
N GLU A 354 13.29 1.99 -6.66
CA GLU A 354 12.79 0.82 -5.92
C GLU A 354 11.94 -0.11 -6.79
N PHE A 355 11.05 0.43 -7.62
CA PHE A 355 10.25 -0.38 -8.53
C PHE A 355 11.08 -0.99 -9.65
N SER A 356 12.16 -0.33 -10.08
CA SER A 356 13.14 -0.90 -11.02
C SER A 356 13.91 -2.09 -10.43
N ALA A 357 14.13 -2.08 -9.11
CA ALA A 357 14.73 -3.20 -8.39
C ALA A 357 13.79 -4.41 -8.23
N GLY A 358 12.47 -4.20 -8.33
CA GLY A 358 11.46 -5.26 -8.33
C GLY A 358 10.42 -5.16 -7.22
N THR A 359 10.38 -4.06 -6.47
CA THR A 359 9.35 -3.80 -5.45
C THR A 359 7.95 -3.79 -6.08
N LEU A 360 6.97 -4.31 -5.36
CA LEU A 360 5.59 -4.48 -5.83
C LEU A 360 4.57 -3.65 -5.04
N GLY A 361 4.96 -3.03 -3.94
CA GLY A 361 4.04 -2.19 -3.21
C GLY A 361 4.71 -1.18 -2.30
N LYS A 362 3.96 -0.13 -1.96
CA LYS A 362 4.39 0.88 -1.00
C LYS A 362 3.35 1.10 0.07
N ARG A 363 3.76 0.98 1.33
CA ARG A 363 2.98 1.47 2.47
C ARG A 363 3.34 2.92 2.74
N PHE A 364 2.38 3.81 2.52
CA PHE A 364 2.54 5.22 2.81
C PHE A 364 2.14 5.50 4.26
N SER A 365 3.13 5.84 5.08
CA SER A 365 2.92 6.08 6.51
C SER A 365 2.33 7.47 6.76
N LYS A 366 1.40 7.55 7.71
CA LYS A 366 0.79 8.80 8.21
C LYS A 366 0.23 9.68 7.10
N VAL A 367 -0.52 9.10 6.15
CA VAL A 367 -1.10 9.86 5.02
C VAL A 367 -1.99 11.02 5.48
N ASP A 368 -2.60 10.89 6.66
CA ASP A 368 -3.42 11.93 7.31
C ASP A 368 -2.60 13.12 7.83
N LYS A 369 -1.28 12.97 7.96
CA LYS A 369 -0.36 13.99 8.45
C LYS A 369 0.58 14.49 7.36
N TRP A 370 0.38 14.18 6.09
CA TRP A 370 1.29 14.63 5.04
C TRP A 370 1.35 16.15 4.87
N LEU A 371 0.22 16.83 5.09
CA LEU A 371 0.10 18.26 4.88
C LEU A 371 -0.26 18.98 6.18
N LEU A 372 0.34 20.16 6.37
CA LEU A 372 -0.15 21.13 7.33
C LEU A 372 -1.35 21.85 6.72
N HIS A 373 -2.56 21.54 7.20
CA HIS A 373 -3.78 22.21 6.77
C HIS A 373 -4.00 23.49 7.57
N ARG A 374 -4.19 24.62 6.89
CA ARG A 374 -4.41 25.94 7.50
C ARG A 374 -5.87 26.20 7.89
N SER A 375 -6.81 25.50 7.27
CA SER A 375 -8.27 25.74 7.38
C SER A 375 -9.00 24.84 8.37
N SER A 376 -8.37 23.79 8.93
CA SER A 376 -9.00 22.94 9.96
C SER A 376 -8.12 22.86 11.21
N PRO A 377 -8.62 23.26 12.40
CA PRO A 377 -7.95 23.06 13.67
C PRO A 377 -8.00 21.60 14.18
N VAL A 378 -8.73 20.72 13.48
CA VAL A 378 -9.00 19.35 13.89
C VAL A 378 -8.71 18.45 12.70
N ASP A 379 -7.60 17.69 12.76
CA ASP A 379 -7.38 16.37 12.16
C ASP A 379 -8.22 16.00 10.92
N GLY A 380 -8.22 16.87 9.91
CA GLY A 380 -8.94 16.70 8.67
C GLY A 380 -7.96 16.38 7.56
N VAL A 381 -8.17 15.26 6.88
CA VAL A 381 -7.50 14.96 5.61
C VAL A 381 -8.14 15.87 4.56
N GLY A 382 -7.39 16.83 4.03
CA GLY A 382 -7.88 17.67 2.92
C GLY A 382 -7.82 16.94 1.57
N ASP A 383 -8.57 17.44 0.59
CA ASP A 383 -8.59 16.92 -0.78
C ASP A 383 -7.19 16.81 -1.40
N GLU A 384 -6.27 17.70 -1.03
CA GLU A 384 -4.87 17.67 -1.46
C GLU A 384 -4.12 16.41 -0.99
N SER A 385 -4.44 15.87 0.19
CA SER A 385 -3.83 14.64 0.69
C SER A 385 -4.31 13.44 -0.13
N HIS A 386 -5.59 13.39 -0.48
CA HIS A 386 -6.14 12.40 -1.43
C HIS A 386 -5.48 12.53 -2.80
N ALA A 387 -5.31 13.75 -3.31
CA ALA A 387 -4.62 14.00 -4.58
C ALA A 387 -3.16 13.49 -4.56
N LEU A 388 -2.43 13.69 -3.46
CA LEU A 388 -1.08 13.14 -3.31
C LEU A 388 -1.07 11.60 -3.34
N VAL A 389 -2.00 10.94 -2.62
CA VAL A 389 -2.10 9.48 -2.65
C VAL A 389 -2.44 9.00 -4.07
N ALA A 390 -3.37 9.66 -4.75
CA ALA A 390 -3.74 9.35 -6.14
C ALA A 390 -2.58 9.54 -7.12
N LEU A 391 -1.76 10.58 -6.92
CA LEU A 391 -0.55 10.84 -7.72
C LEU A 391 0.46 9.70 -7.58
N PHE A 392 0.79 9.32 -6.34
CA PHE A 392 1.74 8.24 -6.10
C PHE A 392 1.18 6.88 -6.55
N LYS A 393 -0.12 6.65 -6.37
CA LYS A 393 -0.83 5.49 -6.92
C LYS A 393 -0.68 5.42 -8.43
N SER A 394 -0.91 6.54 -9.12
CA SER A 394 -0.77 6.63 -10.56
C SER A 394 0.66 6.32 -10.99
N LEU A 395 1.66 6.90 -10.33
CA LEU A 395 3.07 6.62 -10.62
C LEU A 395 3.36 5.11 -10.50
N ILE A 396 3.00 4.52 -9.36
CA ILE A 396 3.25 3.10 -9.08
C ILE A 396 2.59 2.20 -10.13
N ARG A 397 1.34 2.46 -10.52
CA ARG A 397 0.64 1.68 -11.56
C ARG A 397 1.25 1.85 -12.95
N HIS A 398 1.79 3.03 -13.28
CA HIS A 398 2.52 3.24 -14.53
C HIS A 398 3.86 2.47 -14.54
N LEU A 399 4.61 2.49 -13.43
CA LEU A 399 5.89 1.76 -13.32
C LEU A 399 5.69 0.23 -13.24
N CYS A 400 4.62 -0.19 -12.57
CA CYS A 400 4.27 -1.58 -12.33
C CYS A 400 2.75 -1.75 -12.35
N PRO A 401 2.16 -2.29 -13.44
CA PRO A 401 0.71 -2.43 -13.59
C PRO A 401 0.01 -3.19 -12.46
N ILE A 402 0.69 -4.13 -11.81
CA ILE A 402 0.19 -4.91 -10.67
C ILE A 402 0.61 -4.36 -9.30
N GLY A 403 1.33 -3.23 -9.29
CA GLY A 403 1.85 -2.59 -8.09
C GLY A 403 0.75 -1.99 -7.23
N ILE A 404 0.92 -2.08 -5.90
CA ILE A 404 -0.10 -1.68 -4.94
C ILE A 404 0.34 -0.53 -4.02
N VAL A 405 -0.65 0.17 -3.49
CA VAL A 405 -0.50 1.22 -2.47
C VAL A 405 -1.26 0.84 -1.22
N LEU A 406 -0.60 0.97 -0.08
CA LEU A 406 -1.17 0.76 1.25
C LEU A 406 -1.15 2.08 2.02
N PRO A 407 -2.21 2.90 1.97
CA PRO A 407 -2.28 4.11 2.77
C PRO A 407 -2.47 3.73 4.24
N ASP A 408 -1.64 4.28 5.12
CA ASP A 408 -1.71 4.02 6.56
C ASP A 408 -1.94 5.30 7.36
N ALA A 409 -2.97 5.27 8.21
CA ALA A 409 -3.30 6.31 9.16
C ALA A 409 -4.05 5.70 10.35
N ALA A 410 -3.87 6.25 11.55
CA ALA A 410 -4.58 5.82 12.75
C ALA A 410 -5.87 6.63 12.93
N LYS A 411 -6.89 6.33 12.11
CA LYS A 411 -8.17 7.07 12.07
C LYS A 411 -9.37 6.11 12.09
N ALA A 412 -10.56 6.67 12.23
CA ALA A 412 -11.81 5.92 12.10
C ALA A 412 -11.99 5.37 10.68
N GLU A 413 -12.68 4.24 10.55
CA GLU A 413 -12.73 3.47 9.32
C GLU A 413 -13.41 4.21 8.16
N ASP A 414 -14.36 5.10 8.41
CA ASP A 414 -14.98 5.94 7.38
C ASP A 414 -13.93 6.83 6.67
N LEU A 415 -13.01 7.42 7.46
CA LEU A 415 -11.94 8.25 6.93
C LEU A 415 -10.82 7.41 6.29
N LEU A 416 -10.57 6.20 6.80
CA LEU A 416 -9.60 5.29 6.17
C LEU A 416 -10.12 4.76 4.83
N ALA A 417 -11.42 4.48 4.74
CA ALA A 417 -12.06 4.03 3.51
C ALA A 417 -12.00 5.08 2.40
N SER A 418 -12.01 6.39 2.73
CA SER A 418 -11.86 7.43 1.71
C SER A 418 -10.50 7.38 1.02
N PHE A 419 -9.45 6.85 1.68
CA PHE A 419 -8.13 6.65 1.06
C PHE A 419 -8.05 5.45 0.11
N ALA A 420 -9.14 4.68 -0.07
CA ALA A 420 -9.26 3.82 -1.25
C ALA A 420 -9.70 4.63 -2.48
N GLY A 421 -10.26 5.83 -2.31
CA GLY A 421 -10.76 6.65 -3.41
C GLY A 421 -11.93 6.00 -4.14
N MET A 422 -11.90 6.03 -5.47
CA MET A 422 -12.97 5.50 -6.32
C MET A 422 -12.47 4.50 -7.35
N ARG A 423 -13.38 3.71 -7.93
CA ARG A 423 -13.03 2.85 -9.06
C ARG A 423 -12.59 3.70 -10.25
N THR A 424 -11.44 3.37 -10.83
CA THR A 424 -10.93 4.02 -12.03
C THR A 424 -10.17 3.00 -12.89
N THR A 425 -9.50 3.50 -13.91
CA THR A 425 -8.54 2.76 -14.72
C THR A 425 -7.28 3.60 -14.82
N ILE A 426 -6.14 3.02 -14.45
CA ILE A 426 -4.82 3.65 -14.55
C ILE A 426 -3.94 2.78 -15.44
N ALA A 427 -3.32 3.38 -16.46
CA ALA A 427 -2.48 2.66 -17.41
C ALA A 427 -3.17 1.40 -17.97
N ARG A 428 -4.47 1.52 -18.29
CA ARG A 428 -5.38 0.47 -18.81
C ARG A 428 -5.75 -0.65 -17.82
N ASN A 429 -5.39 -0.55 -16.55
CA ASN A 429 -5.74 -1.54 -15.53
C ASN A 429 -6.83 -0.99 -14.61
N GLN A 430 -7.91 -1.76 -14.41
CA GLN A 430 -8.95 -1.40 -13.45
C GLN A 430 -8.39 -1.50 -12.03
N CYS A 431 -8.58 -0.44 -11.25
CA CYS A 431 -8.15 -0.39 -9.86
C CYS A 431 -8.93 0.69 -9.10
N SER A 432 -8.59 0.86 -7.83
CA SER A 432 -8.93 2.05 -7.07
C SER A 432 -8.03 3.23 -7.47
N SER A 433 -8.52 4.47 -7.29
CA SER A 433 -7.77 5.69 -7.62
C SER A 433 -6.66 5.99 -6.62
N GLU A 434 -6.72 5.39 -5.43
CA GLU A 434 -5.78 5.60 -4.33
C GLU A 434 -5.29 4.25 -3.78
N GLY A 435 -5.59 3.90 -2.53
CA GLY A 435 -5.14 2.68 -1.87
C GLY A 435 -5.81 1.41 -2.40
N ASP A 436 -5.02 0.33 -2.57
CA ASP A 436 -5.54 -1.00 -2.87
C ASP A 436 -5.73 -1.83 -1.60
N LEU A 437 -4.91 -1.60 -0.57
CA LEU A 437 -4.96 -2.33 0.68
C LEU A 437 -4.92 -1.37 1.86
N VAL A 438 -6.08 -1.14 2.48
CA VAL A 438 -6.28 -0.13 3.53
C VAL A 438 -6.22 -0.78 4.91
N GLY A 439 -5.44 -0.23 5.83
CA GLY A 439 -5.26 -0.79 7.18
C GLY A 439 -6.46 -0.56 8.09
N ALA A 440 -7.04 -1.61 8.67
CA ALA A 440 -8.24 -1.53 9.52
C ALA A 440 -7.90 -1.35 11.02
N HIS A 441 -7.47 -0.15 11.43
CA HIS A 441 -6.97 0.12 12.79
C HIS A 441 -8.00 -0.04 13.92
N GLY A 442 -9.27 0.36 13.74
CA GLY A 442 -10.27 0.14 14.79
C GLY A 442 -10.71 -1.33 14.87
N LEU A 443 -10.75 -2.05 13.74
CA LEU A 443 -10.97 -3.50 13.72
C LEU A 443 -9.84 -4.28 14.41
N ARG A 444 -8.58 -3.85 14.26
CA ARG A 444 -7.44 -4.37 15.05
C ARG A 444 -7.72 -4.30 16.55
N GLY A 445 -8.14 -3.13 17.05
CA GLY A 445 -8.47 -2.98 18.47
C GLY A 445 -9.70 -3.80 18.89
N ALA A 446 -10.73 -3.91 18.03
CA ALA A 446 -11.91 -4.72 18.28
C ALA A 446 -11.59 -6.23 18.37
N LEU A 447 -10.74 -6.73 17.48
CA LEU A 447 -10.21 -8.10 17.54
C LEU A 447 -9.43 -8.33 18.83
N PHE A 448 -8.54 -7.41 19.19
CA PHE A 448 -7.77 -7.48 20.42
C PHE A 448 -8.69 -7.59 21.66
N HIS A 449 -9.74 -6.79 21.75
CA HIS A 449 -10.67 -6.83 22.88
C HIS A 449 -11.57 -8.05 22.89
N MET A 450 -12.00 -8.52 21.72
CA MET A 450 -12.79 -9.75 21.65
C MET A 450 -12.06 -10.91 22.30
N ILE A 451 -10.77 -11.06 21.99
CA ILE A 451 -9.93 -12.13 22.54
C ILE A 451 -9.63 -11.91 24.03
N LEU A 452 -9.34 -10.67 24.42
CA LEU A 452 -9.03 -10.35 25.82
C LEU A 452 -10.23 -10.59 26.75
N MET A 453 -11.43 -10.15 26.33
CA MET A 453 -12.66 -10.21 27.12
C MET A 453 -13.45 -11.52 26.93
N GLU A 454 -12.98 -12.43 26.07
CA GLU A 454 -13.71 -13.62 25.63
C GLU A 454 -15.16 -13.28 25.20
N ASN A 455 -15.34 -12.21 24.42
CA ASN A 455 -16.66 -11.70 24.06
C ASN A 455 -16.67 -11.14 22.63
N ILE A 456 -17.55 -11.63 21.76
CA ILE A 456 -17.62 -11.26 20.34
C ILE A 456 -18.23 -9.87 20.07
N ALA A 457 -18.84 -9.23 21.07
CA ALA A 457 -19.55 -7.96 20.88
C ALA A 457 -18.66 -6.80 20.36
N PRO A 458 -17.41 -6.58 20.85
CA PRO A 458 -16.54 -5.55 20.32
C PRO A 458 -16.23 -5.75 18.82
N PHE A 459 -15.95 -6.99 18.42
CA PHE A 459 -15.66 -7.36 17.04
C PHE A 459 -16.83 -7.05 16.12
N TRP A 460 -18.03 -7.58 16.43
CA TRP A 460 -19.21 -7.37 15.58
C TRP A 460 -19.66 -5.91 15.52
N ARG A 461 -19.49 -5.15 16.61
CA ARG A 461 -19.83 -3.73 16.65
C ARG A 461 -19.06 -2.90 15.60
N VAL A 462 -17.80 -3.25 15.36
CA VAL A 462 -16.95 -2.58 14.37
C VAL A 462 -17.17 -3.22 13.00
N LEU A 463 -17.08 -4.54 12.91
CA LEU A 463 -17.17 -5.26 11.64
C LEU A 463 -18.48 -4.97 10.89
N SER A 464 -19.61 -4.89 11.59
CA SER A 464 -20.93 -4.61 10.98
C SER A 464 -21.07 -3.19 10.42
N LYS A 465 -20.11 -2.30 10.72
CA LYS A 465 -20.09 -0.90 10.30
C LYS A 465 -18.93 -0.58 9.36
N MET A 466 -18.08 -1.57 9.05
CA MET A 466 -16.97 -1.38 8.14
C MET A 466 -17.49 -0.87 6.79
N PRO A 467 -16.96 0.24 6.27
CA PRO A 467 -17.33 0.73 4.95
C PRO A 467 -17.01 -0.30 3.86
N GLN A 468 -17.87 -0.34 2.84
CA GLN A 468 -17.55 -1.05 1.61
C GLN A 468 -16.52 -0.26 0.82
N LEU A 469 -15.44 -0.92 0.43
CA LEU A 469 -14.41 -0.32 -0.41
C LEU A 469 -14.77 -0.47 -1.91
N PRO A 470 -14.27 0.43 -2.78
CA PRO A 470 -14.47 0.30 -4.22
C PRO A 470 -13.84 -0.98 -4.79
N PRO A 471 -14.32 -1.51 -5.93
CA PRO A 471 -13.65 -2.61 -6.63
C PRO A 471 -12.17 -2.31 -6.89
N GLY A 472 -11.31 -3.30 -6.64
CA GLY A 472 -9.86 -3.12 -6.69
C GLY A 472 -9.23 -2.66 -5.37
N ALA A 473 -10.02 -2.43 -4.32
CA ALA A 473 -9.52 -2.20 -2.96
C ALA A 473 -9.96 -3.31 -1.99
N SER A 474 -9.19 -3.49 -0.93
CA SER A 474 -9.41 -4.46 0.14
C SER A 474 -8.98 -3.89 1.48
N TRP A 475 -9.62 -4.34 2.55
CA TRP A 475 -9.08 -4.11 3.90
C TRP A 475 -7.88 -5.03 4.12
N THR A 476 -6.92 -4.60 4.94
CA THR A 476 -5.99 -5.49 5.62
C THR A 476 -6.14 -5.38 7.12
N ASN A 477 -6.15 -6.54 7.76
CA ASN A 477 -6.36 -6.68 9.19
C ASN A 477 -5.09 -7.17 9.85
N PHE A 478 -4.91 -6.81 11.11
CA PHE A 478 -3.77 -7.23 11.91
C PHE A 478 -4.19 -7.27 13.39
N LEU A 479 -3.49 -8.07 14.18
CA LEU A 479 -3.60 -8.03 15.64
C LEU A 479 -2.58 -7.05 16.21
N GLU A 480 -1.32 -7.19 15.79
CA GLU A 480 -0.22 -6.33 16.19
C GLU A 480 0.24 -5.44 15.03
N HIS A 481 0.80 -4.28 15.37
CA HIS A 481 1.31 -3.28 14.43
C HIS A 481 2.48 -2.56 15.10
N ASN A 482 3.32 -1.87 14.32
CA ASN A 482 4.43 -1.09 14.88
C ASN A 482 3.95 0.14 15.69
N GLU A 483 2.70 0.57 15.51
CA GLU A 483 2.08 1.68 16.24
C GLU A 483 1.33 1.22 17.50
N ALA A 484 1.17 2.14 18.45
CA ALA A 484 0.36 1.92 19.64
C ALA A 484 -1.11 1.67 19.27
N TYR A 485 -1.88 1.17 20.22
CA TYR A 485 -3.32 1.09 20.11
C TYR A 485 -3.93 2.40 20.59
N ASP A 486 -4.78 3.00 19.76
CA ASP A 486 -5.47 4.23 20.05
C ASP A 486 -6.81 3.98 20.73
N MET A 487 -6.94 4.33 22.01
CA MET A 487 -8.17 4.02 22.73
C MET A 487 -9.37 4.85 22.27
N PHE A 488 -9.14 5.97 21.59
CA PHE A 488 -10.22 6.83 21.11
C PHE A 488 -11.12 6.14 20.06
N LEU A 489 -10.61 5.09 19.40
CA LEU A 489 -11.39 4.27 18.47
C LEU A 489 -12.43 3.39 19.19
N HIS A 490 -12.39 3.29 20.52
CA HIS A 490 -13.29 2.46 21.30
C HIS A 490 -14.39 3.26 22.00
N PRO A 491 -15.56 2.67 22.27
CA PRO A 491 -16.57 3.26 23.15
C PRO A 491 -16.06 3.46 24.58
N ILE A 492 -16.54 4.49 25.28
CA ILE A 492 -16.11 4.85 26.65
C ILE A 492 -16.13 3.64 27.61
N GLY A 493 -17.26 2.92 27.71
CA GLY A 493 -17.35 1.76 28.61
C GLY A 493 -16.48 0.55 28.23
N VAL A 494 -15.97 0.50 26.98
CA VAL A 494 -14.95 -0.47 26.58
C VAL A 494 -13.58 0.03 27.05
N ARG A 495 -13.27 1.32 26.89
CA ARG A 495 -12.03 1.94 27.37
C ARG A 495 -11.80 1.70 28.86
N GLU A 496 -12.80 1.91 29.69
CA GLU A 496 -12.73 1.72 31.14
C GLU A 496 -12.37 0.27 31.51
N ARG A 497 -13.06 -0.72 30.92
CA ARG A 497 -12.75 -2.14 31.15
C ARG A 497 -11.35 -2.53 30.68
N ILE A 498 -10.88 -1.95 29.58
CA ILE A 498 -9.51 -2.18 29.14
C ILE A 498 -8.57 -1.63 30.22
N LEU A 499 -8.74 -0.36 30.64
CA LEU A 499 -7.95 0.30 31.69
C LEU A 499 -7.85 -0.52 32.98
N GLU A 500 -8.96 -1.12 33.42
CA GLU A 500 -9.01 -2.01 34.59
C GLU A 500 -8.18 -3.28 34.43
N SER A 501 -8.05 -3.80 33.21
CA SER A 501 -7.30 -5.04 32.94
C SER A 501 -5.77 -4.86 32.87
N PHE A 502 -5.27 -3.65 32.57
CA PHE A 502 -3.85 -3.39 32.30
C PHE A 502 -2.87 -3.78 33.42
N PRO A 503 -3.12 -3.48 34.71
CA PRO A 503 -2.13 -3.75 35.77
C PRO A 503 -1.71 -5.22 35.84
N SER A 504 -2.59 -6.13 35.38
CA SER A 504 -2.32 -7.57 35.36
C SER A 504 -1.63 -8.07 34.07
N LYS A 505 -1.56 -7.25 33.00
CA LYS A 505 -1.24 -7.72 31.63
C LYS A 505 0.03 -7.13 31.01
N GLN A 506 0.90 -6.47 31.79
CA GLN A 506 2.19 -5.90 31.37
C GLN A 506 2.13 -4.88 30.21
N LEU A 507 0.95 -4.42 29.84
CA LEU A 507 0.74 -3.36 28.88
C LEU A 507 1.05 -1.99 29.51
N GLN A 508 1.55 -1.05 28.71
CA GLN A 508 1.82 0.31 29.17
C GLN A 508 0.88 1.32 28.51
N ILE A 509 0.45 2.32 29.29
CA ILE A 509 -0.47 3.38 28.85
C ILE A 509 0.26 4.71 28.81
N ARG A 510 0.19 5.41 27.68
CA ARG A 510 0.50 6.83 27.59
C ARG A 510 -0.75 7.60 27.97
N LYS A 511 -0.81 8.03 29.25
CA LYS A 511 -1.99 8.68 29.84
C LYS A 511 -2.42 9.96 29.12
N GLN A 512 -1.47 10.67 28.50
CA GLN A 512 -1.72 11.92 27.78
C GLN A 512 -2.60 11.70 26.54
N SER A 513 -2.28 10.67 25.74
CA SER A 513 -2.92 10.41 24.44
C SER A 513 -3.93 9.26 24.45
N HIS A 514 -4.22 8.68 25.61
CA HIS A 514 -5.03 7.45 25.74
C HIS A 514 -4.59 6.34 24.77
N GLN A 515 -3.28 6.15 24.67
CA GLN A 515 -2.68 5.10 23.85
C GLN A 515 -2.11 4.01 24.74
N TYR A 516 -2.07 2.78 24.23
CA TYR A 516 -1.38 1.69 24.91
C TYR A 516 -0.53 0.84 23.97
N ALA A 517 0.49 0.20 24.52
CA ALA A 517 1.41 -0.65 23.77
C ALA A 517 1.86 -1.88 24.57
N GLY A 518 2.37 -2.86 23.84
CA GLY A 518 2.76 -4.18 24.33
C GLY A 518 2.30 -5.29 23.39
N ARG A 519 2.89 -6.47 23.54
CA ARG A 519 2.58 -7.67 22.74
C ARG A 519 1.33 -8.36 23.27
N LEU A 520 0.51 -8.88 22.35
CA LEU A 520 -0.73 -9.59 22.65
C LEU A 520 -0.48 -10.79 23.58
N MET A 521 0.65 -11.49 23.42
CA MET A 521 0.95 -12.67 24.24
C MET A 521 0.97 -12.36 25.75
N ASP A 522 1.38 -11.16 26.14
CA ASP A 522 1.42 -10.74 27.55
C ASP A 522 0.00 -10.63 28.12
N CYS A 523 -0.97 -10.31 27.28
CA CYS A 523 -2.38 -10.21 27.65
C CYS A 523 -3.07 -11.57 27.76
N LEU A 524 -2.51 -12.59 27.11
CA LEU A 524 -3.09 -13.93 27.01
C LEU A 524 -2.53 -14.92 28.03
N ASP A 525 -1.90 -14.43 29.10
CA ASP A 525 -1.30 -15.27 30.16
C ASP A 525 -0.28 -16.27 29.59
N LYS A 526 0.42 -15.85 28.53
CA LYS A 526 1.38 -16.68 27.77
C LYS A 526 0.77 -17.95 27.15
N ASN A 527 -0.55 -17.97 26.95
CA ASN A 527 -1.25 -19.15 26.46
C ASN A 527 -1.24 -19.22 24.92
N GLN A 528 -0.46 -20.16 24.39
CA GLN A 528 -0.33 -20.43 22.95
C GLN A 528 -1.67 -20.79 22.27
N ARG A 529 -2.59 -21.47 22.96
CA ARG A 529 -3.90 -21.83 22.38
C ARG A 529 -4.80 -20.60 22.21
N ARG A 530 -4.76 -19.67 23.17
CA ARG A 530 -5.47 -18.38 23.04
C ARG A 530 -4.93 -17.57 21.89
N LEU A 531 -3.60 -17.53 21.74
CA LEU A 531 -2.95 -16.85 20.63
C LEU A 531 -3.32 -17.49 19.28
N ALA A 532 -3.32 -18.82 19.19
CA ALA A 532 -3.76 -19.54 18.00
C ALA A 532 -5.21 -19.16 17.63
N GLY A 533 -6.13 -19.16 18.61
CA GLY A 533 -7.52 -18.71 18.39
C GLY A 533 -7.63 -17.25 17.93
N ALA A 534 -6.78 -16.37 18.45
CA ALA A 534 -6.72 -14.97 18.01
C ALA A 534 -6.29 -14.86 16.54
N ILE A 535 -5.25 -15.58 16.15
CA ILE A 535 -4.75 -15.62 14.77
C ILE A 535 -5.78 -16.24 13.84
N PHE A 536 -6.49 -17.30 14.27
CA PHE A 536 -7.62 -17.83 13.50
C PHE A 536 -8.67 -16.75 13.23
N CYS A 537 -9.09 -16.01 14.28
CA CYS A 537 -10.06 -14.93 14.15
C CYS A 537 -9.59 -13.84 13.16
N LEU A 538 -8.29 -13.54 13.14
CA LEU A 538 -7.70 -12.62 12.16
C LEU A 538 -7.88 -13.13 10.71
N TYR A 539 -7.61 -14.41 10.44
CA TYR A 539 -7.72 -14.98 9.08
C TYR A 539 -9.16 -15.09 8.58
N VAL A 540 -10.13 -15.30 9.47
CA VAL A 540 -11.55 -15.39 9.09
C VAL A 540 -12.25 -14.04 9.07
N THR A 541 -11.57 -12.97 9.50
CA THR A 541 -12.03 -11.57 9.32
C THR A 541 -11.90 -11.17 7.84
N PRO A 542 -12.87 -10.46 7.24
CA PRO A 542 -12.82 -10.10 5.82
C PRO A 542 -11.70 -9.11 5.49
N GLY A 543 -11.03 -9.34 4.36
CA GLY A 543 -9.80 -8.63 3.96
C GLY A 543 -8.54 -9.48 4.16
N ALA A 544 -7.37 -8.94 3.78
CA ALA A 544 -6.10 -9.65 3.82
C ALA A 544 -5.50 -9.69 5.24
N PRO A 545 -5.20 -10.87 5.81
CA PRO A 545 -4.61 -10.97 7.14
C PRO A 545 -3.10 -10.65 7.10
N SER A 546 -2.65 -9.81 8.05
CA SER A 546 -1.25 -9.42 8.22
C SER A 546 -0.71 -9.89 9.57
N ILE A 547 0.39 -10.66 9.56
CA ILE A 547 1.10 -11.10 10.76
C ILE A 547 2.32 -10.22 10.99
N PHE A 548 2.36 -9.53 12.12
CA PHE A 548 3.51 -8.72 12.53
C PHE A 548 4.58 -9.59 13.18
N SER A 549 5.85 -9.39 12.77
CA SER A 549 6.95 -10.29 13.13
C SER A 549 7.07 -10.54 14.63
N GLY A 550 7.13 -11.82 15.02
CA GLY A 550 7.20 -12.29 16.40
C GLY A 550 5.84 -12.74 16.97
N LEU A 551 4.72 -12.36 16.36
CA LEU A 551 3.39 -12.80 16.79
C LEU A 551 3.24 -14.31 16.61
N GLU A 552 3.75 -14.88 15.52
CA GLU A 552 3.70 -16.31 15.23
C GLU A 552 4.51 -17.17 16.21
N LEU A 553 5.51 -16.56 16.87
CA LEU A 553 6.30 -17.19 17.91
C LEU A 553 5.74 -16.93 19.31
N GLY A 554 4.73 -16.05 19.43
CA GLY A 554 4.21 -15.65 20.72
C GLY A 554 5.20 -14.80 21.53
N LYS A 555 5.95 -13.92 20.86
CA LYS A 555 6.91 -13.04 21.55
C LYS A 555 6.20 -12.15 22.58
N SER A 556 6.87 -11.98 23.72
CA SER A 556 6.46 -11.07 24.79
C SER A 556 6.98 -9.65 24.54
N SER A 557 6.48 -8.66 25.28
CA SER A 557 6.98 -7.29 25.16
C SER A 557 8.47 -7.17 25.45
N GLY A 558 9.19 -6.49 24.55
CA GLY A 558 10.63 -6.29 24.63
C GLY A 558 11.01 -5.14 25.55
N THR A 559 10.92 -5.33 26.87
CA THR A 559 11.25 -4.30 27.86
C THR A 559 12.71 -3.86 27.79
N GLN A 560 13.64 -4.82 27.67
CA GLN A 560 15.07 -4.53 27.50
C GLN A 560 15.30 -3.68 26.24
N TYR A 561 14.74 -4.12 25.10
CA TYR A 561 14.84 -3.37 23.85
C TYR A 561 14.31 -1.93 24.02
N ALA A 562 13.15 -1.76 24.65
CA ALA A 562 12.58 -0.43 24.90
C ALA A 562 13.50 0.46 25.76
N GLN A 563 14.20 -0.10 26.75
CA GLN A 563 15.20 0.65 27.54
C GLN A 563 16.43 1.03 26.71
N GLU A 564 16.95 0.12 25.89
CA GLU A 564 18.06 0.41 24.98
C GLU A 564 17.68 1.51 23.96
N GLN A 565 16.46 1.45 23.42
CA GLN A 565 15.95 2.49 22.52
C GLN A 565 15.79 3.84 23.19
N LYS A 566 15.31 3.86 24.44
CA LYS A 566 15.18 5.08 25.24
C LYS A 566 16.54 5.80 25.38
N VAL A 567 17.58 5.07 25.78
CA VAL A 567 18.94 5.61 25.93
C VAL A 567 19.45 6.14 24.59
N LEU A 568 19.37 5.34 23.54
CA LEU A 568 19.86 5.71 22.21
C LEU A 568 19.14 6.95 21.66
N ARG A 569 17.82 7.04 21.83
CA ARG A 569 17.02 8.20 21.42
C ARG A 569 17.43 9.45 22.20
N CYS A 570 17.66 9.32 23.49
CA CYS A 570 18.10 10.42 24.34
C CYS A 570 19.48 10.95 23.91
N GLU A 571 20.44 10.06 23.68
CA GLU A 571 21.77 10.41 23.17
C GLU A 571 21.69 11.14 21.83
N LEU A 572 20.87 10.63 20.91
CA LEU A 572 20.75 11.23 19.58
C LEU A 572 20.07 12.60 19.61
N LEU A 573 18.99 12.77 20.39
CA LEU A 573 18.35 14.08 20.57
C LEU A 573 19.33 15.11 21.16
N ARG A 574 20.12 14.71 22.17
CA ARG A 574 21.18 15.56 22.74
C ARG A 574 22.24 15.92 21.70
N SER A 575 22.67 14.96 20.88
CA SER A 575 23.65 15.20 19.81
C SER A 575 23.12 16.16 18.73
N SER A 576 21.80 16.17 18.52
CA SER A 576 21.09 17.11 17.63
C SER A 576 20.80 18.48 18.26
N GLY A 577 21.26 18.71 19.50
CA GLY A 577 21.11 20.00 20.19
C GLY A 577 19.84 20.17 21.00
N PHE A 578 19.05 19.11 21.20
CA PHE A 578 17.85 19.17 22.06
C PHE A 578 18.20 18.89 23.51
N MET A 579 17.55 19.62 24.43
CA MET A 579 17.53 19.25 25.84
C MET A 579 16.53 18.12 26.03
N ALA A 580 17.04 16.92 26.28
CA ALA A 580 16.23 15.73 26.48
C ALA A 580 16.64 15.00 27.76
N ASP A 581 15.67 14.75 28.62
CA ASP A 581 15.79 13.85 29.75
C ASP A 581 15.46 12.42 29.31
N GLU A 582 16.12 11.44 29.93
CA GLU A 582 16.02 10.04 29.50
C GLU A 582 14.60 9.50 29.66
N GLU A 583 13.90 9.89 30.73
CA GLU A 583 12.51 9.50 30.99
C GLU A 583 11.54 10.00 29.90
N ASP A 584 11.74 11.22 29.40
CA ASP A 584 10.93 11.78 28.32
C ASP A 584 11.23 11.14 26.95
N CYS A 585 12.36 10.44 26.82
CA CYS A 585 12.74 9.71 25.62
C CYS A 585 12.14 8.31 25.53
N TYR A 586 11.39 7.86 26.56
CA TYR A 586 10.79 6.54 26.55
C TYR A 586 9.60 6.46 25.59
N GLU A 587 9.62 5.47 24.70
CA GLU A 587 8.58 5.25 23.71
C GLU A 587 7.91 3.90 23.96
N ILE A 588 6.64 3.92 24.37
CA ILE A 588 5.88 2.71 24.71
C ILE A 588 5.77 1.75 23.51
N ARG A 589 5.80 2.26 22.27
CA ARG A 589 5.75 1.43 21.06
C ARG A 589 6.96 0.51 20.93
N ASP A 590 8.08 0.84 21.57
CA ASP A 590 9.28 -0.01 21.53
C ASP A 590 9.05 -1.37 22.22
N LEU A 591 8.02 -1.49 23.08
CA LEU A 591 7.62 -2.76 23.69
C LEU A 591 7.24 -3.84 22.67
N HIS A 592 6.66 -3.47 21.52
CA HIS A 592 6.32 -4.43 20.48
C HIS A 592 7.22 -4.32 19.23
N ARG A 593 8.19 -3.39 19.18
CA ARG A 593 9.10 -3.21 18.02
C ARG A 593 10.41 -3.97 18.11
N ALA A 594 10.60 -4.81 19.14
CA ALA A 594 11.78 -5.66 19.20
C ALA A 594 11.86 -6.52 17.92
N PRO A 595 12.98 -6.47 17.17
CA PRO A 595 13.14 -7.16 15.90
C PRO A 595 13.17 -8.68 16.10
N LEU A 596 12.88 -9.42 15.04
CA LEU A 596 13.10 -10.86 14.99
C LEU A 596 14.61 -11.13 14.84
N THR A 597 15.16 -12.03 15.65
CA THR A 597 16.57 -12.45 15.59
C THR A 597 16.74 -13.74 14.81
N GLU A 598 17.98 -14.05 14.41
CA GLU A 598 18.30 -15.33 13.77
C GLU A 598 18.02 -16.52 14.72
N GLU A 599 18.30 -16.33 16.02
CA GLU A 599 18.01 -17.33 17.06
C GLU A 599 16.51 -17.62 17.16
N ASP A 600 15.66 -16.58 17.12
CA ASP A 600 14.20 -16.75 17.14
C ASP A 600 13.73 -17.66 15.99
N ILE A 601 14.30 -17.48 14.80
CA ILE A 601 13.97 -18.25 13.60
C ILE A 601 14.46 -19.70 13.72
N GLN A 602 15.70 -19.89 14.18
CA GLN A 602 16.30 -21.22 14.31
C GLN A 602 15.63 -22.07 15.40
N GLN A 603 15.13 -21.43 16.47
CA GLN A 603 14.42 -22.10 17.56
C GLN A 603 12.92 -22.28 17.31
N ALA A 604 12.40 -21.83 16.16
CA ALA A 604 10.99 -21.96 15.83
C ALA A 604 10.57 -23.44 15.72
N ASP A 605 9.69 -23.87 16.61
CA ASP A 605 9.22 -25.25 16.69
C ASP A 605 8.04 -25.52 15.74
N PHE A 606 8.33 -25.80 14.48
CA PHE A 606 7.32 -26.18 13.49
C PHE A 606 6.60 -27.50 13.80
N ALA A 607 7.21 -28.39 14.60
CA ALA A 607 6.69 -29.72 14.86
C ALA A 607 5.66 -29.74 16.01
N HIS A 608 5.77 -28.84 16.97
CA HIS A 608 4.91 -28.85 18.16
C HIS A 608 4.23 -27.51 18.48
N SER A 609 4.61 -26.40 17.84
CA SER A 609 3.90 -25.13 18.05
C SER A 609 2.53 -25.14 17.37
N SER A 610 1.47 -25.12 18.20
CA SER A 610 0.09 -25.02 17.71
C SER A 610 -0.18 -23.75 16.91
N VAL A 611 0.54 -22.66 17.19
CA VAL A 611 0.40 -21.39 16.47
C VAL A 611 1.00 -21.48 15.07
N ILE A 612 2.23 -21.99 14.98
CA ILE A 612 2.93 -22.14 13.69
C ILE A 612 2.16 -23.10 12.77
N GLN A 613 1.75 -24.25 13.29
CA GLN A 613 0.98 -25.23 12.52
C GLN A 613 -0.35 -24.67 12.04
N LEU A 614 -1.02 -23.87 12.87
CA LEU A 614 -2.25 -23.20 12.49
C LEU A 614 -2.01 -22.19 11.37
N ILE A 615 -0.97 -21.35 11.46
CA ILE A 615 -0.61 -20.39 10.40
C ILE A 615 -0.31 -21.11 9.09
N GLN A 616 0.46 -22.21 9.12
CA GLN A 616 0.74 -23.00 7.91
C GLN A 616 -0.54 -23.51 7.25
N ARG A 617 -1.47 -24.07 8.03
CA ARG A 617 -2.76 -24.56 7.54
C ARG A 617 -3.62 -23.43 6.99
N LEU A 618 -3.69 -22.29 7.68
CA LEU A 618 -4.46 -21.13 7.24
C LEU A 618 -3.89 -20.49 5.97
N ASN A 619 -2.56 -20.41 5.84
CA ASN A 619 -1.91 -19.94 4.62
C ASN A 619 -2.18 -20.88 3.44
N GLN A 620 -2.06 -22.20 3.63
CA GLN A 620 -2.41 -23.18 2.60
C GLN A 620 -3.91 -23.13 2.24
N LEU A 621 -4.78 -22.92 3.24
CA LEU A 621 -6.21 -22.85 3.03
C LEU A 621 -6.63 -21.58 2.30
N SER A 622 -6.05 -20.43 2.61
CA SER A 622 -6.35 -19.16 1.92
C SER A 622 -6.00 -19.19 0.43
N MET A 623 -5.01 -20.00 0.03
CA MET A 623 -4.69 -20.24 -1.39
C MET A 623 -5.71 -21.13 -2.11
N LYS A 624 -6.43 -22.00 -1.38
CA LYS A 624 -7.38 -22.97 -1.94
C LYS A 624 -8.85 -22.55 -1.80
N CYS A 625 -9.14 -21.69 -0.83
CA CYS A 625 -10.48 -21.23 -0.48
C CYS A 625 -10.56 -19.72 -0.69
N SER A 626 -10.94 -19.33 -1.90
CA SER A 626 -11.07 -17.94 -2.32
C SER A 626 -12.01 -17.12 -1.41
N ALA A 627 -13.01 -17.76 -0.80
CA ALA A 627 -13.93 -17.10 0.12
C ALA A 627 -13.24 -16.46 1.33
N LEU A 628 -12.12 -17.04 1.81
CA LEU A 628 -11.33 -16.46 2.90
C LEU A 628 -10.58 -15.19 2.51
N SER A 629 -10.38 -14.94 1.21
CA SER A 629 -9.80 -13.70 0.68
C SER A 629 -10.85 -12.62 0.36
N SER A 630 -12.14 -12.92 0.51
CA SER A 630 -13.21 -11.97 0.21
C SER A 630 -13.26 -10.78 1.18
N ASN A 631 -13.79 -9.64 0.72
CA ASN A 631 -14.05 -8.47 1.58
C ASN A 631 -15.36 -8.58 2.38
N GLN A 632 -16.04 -9.73 2.35
CA GLN A 632 -17.34 -9.89 2.98
C GLN A 632 -17.31 -11.05 3.99
N ALA A 633 -18.02 -10.84 5.08
CA ALA A 633 -18.29 -11.86 6.08
C ALA A 633 -19.72 -11.66 6.57
N TYR A 634 -20.44 -12.76 6.76
CA TYR A 634 -21.83 -12.73 7.15
C TYR A 634 -21.97 -13.30 8.56
N PRO A 635 -22.49 -12.54 9.54
CA PRO A 635 -22.67 -13.03 10.89
C PRO A 635 -23.65 -14.18 10.93
N ILE A 636 -23.33 -15.20 11.74
CA ILE A 636 -24.24 -16.25 12.13
C ILE A 636 -24.47 -16.12 13.63
N GLU A 637 -25.68 -15.76 14.01
CA GLU A 637 -26.04 -15.60 15.40
C GLU A 637 -26.08 -16.96 16.10
N THR A 638 -25.44 -17.02 17.26
CA THR A 638 -25.45 -18.19 18.14
C THR A 638 -25.94 -17.82 19.53
N THR A 639 -26.26 -18.82 20.34
CA THR A 639 -26.62 -18.62 21.76
C THR A 639 -25.43 -18.28 22.68
N GLN A 640 -24.21 -18.15 22.14
CA GLN A 640 -22.98 -17.97 22.93
C GLN A 640 -22.23 -16.69 22.49
N LEU A 641 -22.01 -15.78 23.44
CA LEU A 641 -21.22 -14.56 23.21
C LEU A 641 -19.70 -14.82 23.14
N GLN A 642 -19.28 -16.06 23.41
CA GLN A 642 -17.89 -16.52 23.36
C GLN A 642 -17.54 -17.23 22.04
N VAL A 643 -18.49 -17.36 21.11
CA VAL A 643 -18.28 -18.10 19.86
C VAL A 643 -18.38 -17.15 18.68
N VAL A 644 -17.26 -16.95 17.99
CA VAL A 644 -17.26 -16.34 16.66
C VAL A 644 -17.87 -17.35 15.72
N CYS A 645 -18.90 -16.94 14.97
CA CYS A 645 -19.55 -17.76 13.96
C CYS A 645 -19.92 -16.88 12.78
N LEU A 646 -19.36 -17.17 11.61
CA LEU A 646 -19.59 -16.37 10.40
C LEU A 646 -19.46 -17.22 9.15
N ILE A 647 -20.13 -16.79 8.08
CA ILE A 647 -19.93 -17.33 6.75
C ILE A 647 -18.96 -16.44 5.98
N ARG A 648 -18.01 -17.09 5.31
CA ARG A 648 -17.23 -16.48 4.21
C ARG A 648 -17.71 -17.14 2.92
N ALA A 649 -18.07 -16.32 1.94
CA ALA A 649 -18.60 -16.80 0.67
C ALA A 649 -18.11 -15.95 -0.49
N ASP A 650 -17.93 -16.60 -1.62
CA ASP A 650 -17.85 -16.00 -2.94
C ASP A 650 -18.47 -16.96 -3.96
N LYS A 651 -18.30 -16.67 -5.26
CA LYS A 651 -18.87 -17.52 -6.32
C LYS A 651 -18.33 -18.96 -6.29
N GLU A 652 -17.14 -19.19 -5.73
CA GLU A 652 -16.39 -20.44 -5.82
C GLU A 652 -16.26 -21.21 -4.51
N SER A 653 -16.51 -20.61 -3.35
CA SER A 653 -16.53 -21.32 -2.06
C SER A 653 -17.51 -20.71 -1.07
N VAL A 654 -18.09 -21.54 -0.19
CA VAL A 654 -18.91 -21.10 0.96
C VAL A 654 -18.49 -21.90 2.17
N VAL A 655 -17.95 -21.22 3.18
CA VAL A 655 -17.43 -21.85 4.39
C VAL A 655 -18.03 -21.21 5.64
N LEU A 656 -18.35 -22.05 6.63
CA LEU A 656 -18.76 -21.64 7.96
C LEU A 656 -17.54 -21.67 8.88
N CYS A 657 -17.12 -20.51 9.35
CA CYS A 657 -15.98 -20.34 10.25
C CYS A 657 -16.47 -20.23 11.70
N LEU A 658 -15.94 -21.06 12.59
CA LEU A 658 -16.25 -21.02 14.01
C LEU A 658 -14.99 -20.92 14.87
N ALA A 659 -15.03 -20.13 15.94
CA ALA A 659 -13.99 -20.10 16.95
C ALA A 659 -14.58 -19.90 18.35
N ASN A 660 -14.24 -20.80 19.28
CA ASN A 660 -14.51 -20.59 20.70
C ASN A 660 -13.41 -19.71 21.30
N VAL A 661 -13.67 -18.43 21.56
CA VAL A 661 -12.66 -17.55 22.18
C VAL A 661 -12.48 -17.78 23.68
N SER A 662 -13.30 -18.66 24.29
CA SER A 662 -13.26 -18.94 25.72
C SER A 662 -12.35 -20.10 26.11
N CYS A 663 -11.82 -20.03 27.34
CA CYS A 663 -11.10 -21.11 27.99
C CYS A 663 -12.00 -22.28 28.46
N GLN A 664 -13.32 -22.15 28.31
CA GLN A 664 -14.29 -23.20 28.65
C GLN A 664 -14.94 -23.78 27.39
N PRO A 665 -15.38 -25.06 27.41
CA PRO A 665 -16.21 -25.61 26.34
C PRO A 665 -17.50 -24.77 26.17
N ARG A 666 -17.94 -24.60 24.92
CA ARG A 666 -19.17 -23.86 24.60
C ARG A 666 -20.06 -24.66 23.68
N SER A 667 -21.28 -24.91 24.12
CA SER A 667 -22.34 -25.50 23.29
C SER A 667 -23.17 -24.37 22.66
N CYS A 668 -23.08 -24.24 21.34
CA CYS A 668 -23.82 -23.25 20.58
C CYS A 668 -24.96 -23.89 19.79
N LYS A 669 -26.08 -23.15 19.71
CA LYS A 669 -27.22 -23.48 18.86
C LYS A 669 -27.21 -22.55 17.65
N ILE A 670 -27.27 -23.13 16.44
CA ILE A 670 -27.23 -22.40 15.18
C ILE A 670 -28.49 -22.74 14.38
N PRO A 671 -29.46 -21.82 14.25
CA PRO A 671 -30.63 -22.01 13.40
C PRO A 671 -30.24 -22.32 11.94
N LYS A 672 -30.71 -23.44 11.40
CA LYS A 672 -30.40 -23.91 10.03
C LYS A 672 -30.69 -22.85 8.96
N TRP A 673 -31.78 -22.10 9.15
CA TRP A 673 -32.20 -21.08 8.17
C TRP A 673 -31.14 -20.00 7.95
N GLN A 674 -30.27 -19.70 8.94
CA GLN A 674 -29.20 -18.71 8.78
C GLN A 674 -28.14 -19.17 7.78
N ILE A 675 -27.80 -20.46 7.81
CA ILE A 675 -26.84 -21.09 6.89
C ILE A 675 -27.46 -21.26 5.50
N ASN A 676 -28.73 -21.66 5.44
CA ASN A 676 -29.47 -21.85 4.20
C ASN A 676 -29.69 -20.55 3.39
N ARG A 677 -29.38 -19.37 3.94
CA ARG A 677 -29.37 -18.13 3.16
C ARG A 677 -28.26 -18.08 2.11
N TYR A 678 -27.19 -18.84 2.31
CA TYR A 678 -25.98 -18.79 1.48
C TYR A 678 -25.67 -20.13 0.80
N THR A 679 -26.46 -21.16 1.10
CA THR A 679 -26.27 -22.53 0.62
C THR A 679 -27.61 -23.21 0.41
N ASP A 680 -27.74 -24.03 -0.64
CA ASP A 680 -28.93 -24.83 -0.92
C ASP A 680 -29.02 -26.07 -0.02
N SER A 681 -28.98 -25.86 1.30
CA SER A 681 -28.72 -26.88 2.34
C SER A 681 -27.39 -27.64 2.13
N PRO A 682 -26.62 -27.90 3.21
CA PRO A 682 -25.53 -28.86 3.12
C PRO A 682 -26.15 -30.21 2.74
N ASN A 683 -25.87 -30.69 1.52
CA ASN A 683 -26.33 -31.98 1.02
C ASN A 683 -25.61 -33.08 1.80
N THR A 684 -26.08 -33.28 3.04
CA THR A 684 -25.48 -34.17 4.02
C THR A 684 -26.48 -35.28 4.27
N SER A 685 -26.67 -36.11 3.26
CA SER A 685 -27.38 -37.39 3.37
C SER A 685 -26.82 -38.30 4.48
N GLN A 686 -25.70 -37.92 5.13
CA GLN A 686 -25.12 -38.56 6.31
C GLN A 686 -24.79 -37.61 7.49
N GLY A 687 -25.15 -36.32 7.46
CA GLY A 687 -24.90 -35.37 8.57
C GLY A 687 -23.43 -34.98 8.84
N LEU A 688 -22.47 -35.48 8.05
CA LEU A 688 -21.03 -35.17 8.20
C LEU A 688 -20.63 -33.94 7.36
N VAL A 689 -19.88 -33.03 7.97
CA VAL A 689 -19.31 -31.83 7.33
C VAL A 689 -17.79 -31.87 7.41
N HIS A 690 -17.13 -31.48 6.33
CA HIS A 690 -15.68 -31.48 6.22
C HIS A 690 -15.10 -30.22 6.87
N ASP A 691 -14.22 -30.38 7.86
CA ASP A 691 -13.41 -29.29 8.39
C ASP A 691 -12.14 -29.14 7.55
N LEU A 692 -12.09 -28.08 6.76
CA LEU A 692 -10.97 -27.76 5.88
C LEU A 692 -9.68 -27.42 6.65
N LEU A 693 -9.78 -27.06 7.93
CA LEU A 693 -8.62 -26.70 8.74
C LEU A 693 -7.86 -27.95 9.23
N THR A 694 -8.57 -28.96 9.70
CA THR A 694 -7.98 -30.21 10.24
C THR A 694 -7.97 -31.35 9.21
N ASN A 695 -8.76 -31.20 8.14
CA ASN A 695 -9.08 -32.24 7.15
C ASN A 695 -9.87 -33.43 7.74
N ASP A 696 -10.53 -33.23 8.88
CA ASP A 696 -11.42 -34.20 9.52
C ASP A 696 -12.89 -34.01 9.12
N TYR A 697 -13.73 -34.99 9.43
CA TYR A 697 -15.17 -34.92 9.24
C TYR A 697 -15.85 -34.91 10.60
N LEU A 698 -16.84 -34.02 10.76
CA LEU A 698 -17.59 -33.86 12.00
C LEU A 698 -19.09 -33.92 11.74
N SER A 699 -19.82 -34.54 12.66
CA SER A 699 -21.26 -34.66 12.59
C SER A 699 -21.91 -33.37 13.09
N LEU A 700 -22.78 -32.78 12.30
CA LEU A 700 -23.66 -31.69 12.74
C LEU A 700 -25.03 -32.26 13.07
N GLU A 701 -25.32 -32.37 14.37
CA GLU A 701 -26.63 -32.83 14.84
C GLU A 701 -27.68 -31.74 14.58
N LEU A 702 -28.70 -32.09 13.79
CA LEU A 702 -29.82 -31.21 13.46
C LEU A 702 -31.08 -31.70 14.19
N GLU A 703 -31.59 -30.89 15.10
CA GLU A 703 -32.82 -31.15 15.86
C GLU A 703 -33.73 -29.92 15.75
N ASP A 704 -34.99 -30.11 15.35
CA ASP A 704 -35.99 -29.03 15.19
C ASP A 704 -35.50 -27.81 14.38
N GLY A 705 -34.70 -28.05 13.32
CA GLY A 705 -34.16 -27.00 12.47
C GLY A 705 -33.00 -26.20 13.09
N ILE A 706 -32.39 -26.71 14.15
CA ILE A 706 -31.25 -26.10 14.86
C ILE A 706 -30.08 -27.08 14.86
N TYR A 707 -28.91 -26.61 14.43
CA TYR A 707 -27.66 -27.33 14.61
C TYR A 707 -27.15 -27.14 16.03
N ASN A 708 -26.88 -28.25 16.73
CA ASN A 708 -26.22 -28.26 18.03
C ASN A 708 -24.75 -28.61 17.85
N LEU A 709 -23.85 -27.73 18.29
CA LEU A 709 -22.41 -27.95 18.19
C LEU A 709 -21.75 -27.59 19.53
N THR A 710 -20.86 -28.45 20.01
CA THR A 710 -20.04 -28.17 21.20
C THR A 710 -18.59 -28.00 20.79
N LEU A 711 -18.05 -26.82 21.05
CA LEU A 711 -16.66 -26.48 20.79
C LEU A 711 -15.85 -26.65 22.08
N SER A 712 -14.73 -27.37 21.98
CA SER A 712 -13.72 -27.41 23.04
C SER A 712 -13.12 -26.02 23.27
N PRO A 713 -12.46 -25.77 24.42
CA PRO A 713 -11.76 -24.51 24.67
C PRO A 713 -10.82 -24.14 23.52
N HIS A 714 -10.94 -22.93 22.99
CA HIS A 714 -10.11 -22.41 21.88
C HIS A 714 -10.18 -23.21 20.57
N GLN A 715 -11.17 -24.09 20.39
CA GLN A 715 -11.36 -24.82 19.15
C GLN A 715 -11.76 -23.88 18.02
N CYS A 716 -11.14 -24.08 16.85
CA CYS A 716 -11.39 -23.36 15.62
C CYS A 716 -11.75 -24.35 14.51
N LEU A 717 -12.72 -24.01 13.67
CA LEU A 717 -13.21 -24.86 12.59
C LEU A 717 -13.47 -24.04 11.32
N VAL A 718 -13.17 -24.59 10.15
CA VAL A 718 -13.58 -24.03 8.85
C VAL A 718 -14.34 -25.10 8.10
N LEU A 719 -15.66 -25.04 8.17
CA LEU A 719 -16.53 -26.08 7.65
C LEU A 719 -16.92 -25.79 6.20
N ASP A 720 -16.68 -26.74 5.31
CA ASP A 720 -17.16 -26.67 3.92
C ASP A 720 -18.66 -26.95 3.85
N MET A 721 -19.43 -25.95 3.45
CA MET A 721 -20.88 -26.03 3.47
C MET A 721 -21.49 -26.54 2.15
N ARG A 722 -20.68 -26.95 1.17
CA ARG A 722 -21.16 -27.45 -0.14
C ARG A 722 -21.53 -28.94 -0.15
N GLY A 723 -21.16 -29.70 0.88
CA GLY A 723 -21.43 -31.15 0.97
C GLY A 723 -20.64 -31.99 -0.05
N ARG A 724 -20.43 -33.29 0.25
CA ARG A 724 -19.78 -34.21 -0.69
C ARG A 724 -20.78 -34.60 -1.80
N GLY A 725 -20.56 -34.13 -3.03
CA GLY A 725 -21.14 -34.75 -4.23
C GLY A 725 -22.31 -34.02 -4.91
N GLY A 726 -22.37 -32.68 -4.88
CA GLY A 726 -23.30 -31.92 -5.70
C GLY A 726 -22.65 -31.42 -6.99
N ASP A 727 -22.94 -32.07 -8.11
CA ASP A 727 -22.99 -31.43 -9.44
C ASP A 727 -24.17 -30.44 -9.46
N SER A 728 -24.18 -29.45 -8.55
CA SER A 728 -25.15 -28.36 -8.61
C SER A 728 -24.64 -27.40 -9.67
N SER A 729 -25.19 -27.50 -10.88
CA SER A 729 -25.03 -26.52 -11.96
C SER A 729 -25.48 -25.11 -11.56
N GLU A 730 -26.14 -24.99 -10.41
CA GLU A 730 -26.49 -23.73 -9.75
C GLU A 730 -25.44 -23.46 -8.66
N GLY A 731 -24.66 -22.40 -8.86
CA GLY A 731 -23.66 -21.92 -7.91
C GLY A 731 -24.31 -21.35 -6.63
N PRO A 732 -23.50 -20.84 -5.68
CA PRO A 732 -24.02 -20.32 -4.42
C PRO A 732 -25.03 -19.17 -4.63
N LEU A 733 -26.08 -19.17 -3.81
CA LEU A 733 -27.08 -18.09 -3.71
C LEU A 733 -26.41 -16.82 -3.14
N ILE A 734 -25.71 -16.02 -3.96
CA ILE A 734 -25.10 -14.75 -3.53
C ILE A 734 -25.81 -13.57 -4.17
#